data_AF-A0A9P6YEX4-F1
#
_entry.id   AF-A0A9P6YEX4-F1
#
_cell.length_a   1.000
_cell.length_b   1.000
_cell.length_c   1.000
_cell.angle_alpha   90.00
_cell.angle_beta   90.00
_cell.angle_gamma   90.00
#
_symmetry.space_group_name_H-M   'P 1'
#
loop_
_entity.id
_entity.type
_entity.pdbx_description
1 polymer ?
#
loop_
_entity_poly.entity_id
_entity_poly.type
_entity_poly.pdbx_seq_one_letter_code
_entity_poly.pdbx_strand_id
1 'polypeptide(L)'
;MTIISLSESNDPRAKAALERLLQLKSQLNLSSSPMSRQAPKDMARERAACEFNIEELAKLWAGGEKKYELLQKAFEFIRSDPELVIQPPRNFLELSRDEMREFTMGQIYRATQILKDTKDKDFAMEIIRAINLYSESFSMRFFVHYALFRNVVNMLGNEEQQRRYIDDIDNFRIFGCFAMTELGHSSALRDMETTATYDIATDEFILDSPTITSTKWWIGMAAQTATHAVVIAQTVIDHKRVGLNWFVVQLRSKYTGELEPNVQIGDIGQKAGHAGVDNGWIQFRQKRIPRKDMLAKWVDLNHHGHYTPAPNPAVMYATLIPERLAMTNVTTQLISQALTIATRYGIVRRQGSKNQQIMDYQSHYVKLIPAIAFMYMVQSTSDVLNGQFNILTSGGKMDPADYLRHMGDMHAMSACLKGLTGWYGSEILETCRRGCGGHAYSAYNGISHLIGEWGVMTTGGGDNVVLLQQAARYLLHQLEQQLEFDEYPSFKFKSSIDYIKDSKRYLKNKTWSVYHASDGIKDFTVLLEAMYSILVKRLHSISMSIKKSTAEDVLLECVRVAEMHCAVFMFSVGAEKYGHPTGTPNIEPSVLAIMKKLTALWGFHVLYTYSDQGFKEEYLTPDHIKSIEETYIDICKSLRSQVIGLTDGFAIPDFVIKAPIAKYNGDIYEAYFDTLLSAPKSTGVPPYHANSVTFVYSLSLPSISDCPALPKRPLSTSVLDLRADDIKVIVALGDSVTAGLAADPDAQSLANYLKHYREDLIGASVGVDEARYCPATFFCLDPLHHPSVDHLNAAQTGATTAGLPDQVNYVLKYIGPRTRLINEWKMINLYIGYNDISSFCLPGMSPEHYGNEIYNNLKRLIDNTDNAFINVLTIERYDQLLMKVNEHPDYVKQFADKMNIRNYECVCCANGGIEKIGAQVELYNAQLEIAVDRIKQYIDGTIVDQLLGLNRRNKIAIVLQPLDMNTATVPYDATSNLDGFHPNLKTYRFASRLLWRQLFLKKSDKLRNQDFDSDAPVYCPTADDRIQSE
;
A
#
# COMPACT_ATOMS: atom_id res chain seq x y z
N MET A 1 19.20 13.98 23.19
CA MET A 1 17.75 14.14 23.46
C MET A 1 17.03 12.83 23.15
N THR A 2 16.16 12.37 24.04
CA THR A 2 15.48 11.05 24.00
C THR A 2 14.28 11.03 23.05
N ILE A 3 13.77 9.86 22.67
CA ILE A 3 12.43 9.73 22.04
C ILE A 3 11.38 10.38 22.96
N ILE A 4 10.39 11.08 22.39
CA ILE A 4 9.24 11.62 23.13
C ILE A 4 8.51 10.43 23.78
N SER A 5 8.40 10.41 25.10
CA SER A 5 7.71 9.32 25.80
C SER A 5 6.19 9.55 25.83
N LEU A 6 5.41 8.50 26.12
CA LEU A 6 3.96 8.64 26.34
C LEU A 6 3.62 9.60 27.51
N SER A 7 4.52 9.75 28.48
CA SER A 7 4.31 10.70 29.59
C SER A 7 4.66 12.15 29.23
N GLU A 8 5.50 12.36 28.22
CA GLU A 8 5.88 13.68 27.71
C GLU A 8 4.98 14.13 26.54
N SER A 9 4.20 13.22 25.97
CA SER A 9 3.36 13.48 24.82
C SER A 9 2.18 14.40 25.16
N ASN A 10 1.94 15.37 24.27
CA ASN A 10 0.77 16.24 24.30
C ASN A 10 -0.46 15.63 23.59
N ASP A 11 -0.37 14.40 23.03
CA ASP A 11 -1.51 13.74 22.41
C ASP A 11 -2.57 13.37 23.48
N PRO A 12 -3.86 13.72 23.30
CA PRO A 12 -4.90 13.42 24.27
C PRO A 12 -5.05 11.93 24.62
N ARG A 13 -4.60 11.01 23.74
CA ARG A 13 -4.66 9.56 23.95
C ARG A 13 -3.47 9.00 24.72
N ALA A 14 -2.40 9.79 24.92
CA ALA A 14 -1.14 9.31 25.49
C ALA A 14 -1.31 8.74 26.90
N LYS A 15 -2.13 9.37 27.74
CA LYS A 15 -2.42 8.88 29.10
C LYS A 15 -3.04 7.47 29.08
N ALA A 16 -4.08 7.26 28.28
CA ALA A 16 -4.74 5.96 28.16
C ALA A 16 -3.82 4.89 27.57
N ALA A 17 -3.00 5.26 26.58
CA ALA A 17 -2.00 4.36 26.01
C ALA A 17 -0.91 3.97 27.02
N LEU A 18 -0.48 4.90 27.86
CA LEU A 18 0.48 4.62 28.93
C LEU A 18 -0.10 3.65 29.98
N GLU A 19 -1.34 3.89 30.42
CA GLU A 19 -2.03 2.98 31.35
C GLU A 19 -2.15 1.57 30.78
N ARG A 20 -2.51 1.44 29.49
CA ARG A 20 -2.55 0.16 28.78
C ARG A 20 -1.17 -0.50 28.68
N LEU A 21 -0.13 0.25 28.33
CA LEU A 21 1.24 -0.27 28.22
C LEU A 21 1.70 -0.84 29.57
N LEU A 22 1.49 -0.10 30.66
CA LEU A 22 1.83 -0.55 32.01
C LEU A 22 1.04 -1.80 32.42
N GLN A 23 -0.26 -1.84 32.11
CA GLN A 23 -1.09 -3.02 32.34
C GLN A 23 -0.55 -4.24 31.59
N LEU A 24 -0.26 -4.13 30.29
CA LEU A 24 0.30 -5.23 29.49
C LEU A 24 1.65 -5.69 30.02
N LYS A 25 2.55 -4.78 30.37
CA LYS A 25 3.86 -5.14 30.96
C LYS A 25 3.69 -5.88 32.29
N SER A 26 2.72 -5.48 33.12
CA SER A 26 2.42 -6.17 34.38
C SER A 26 1.91 -7.60 34.16
N GLN A 27 1.11 -7.83 33.11
CA GLN A 27 0.59 -9.15 32.76
C GLN A 27 1.69 -10.08 32.20
N LEU A 28 2.64 -9.52 31.44
CA LEU A 28 3.72 -10.29 30.83
C LEU A 28 4.83 -10.68 31.82
N ASN A 29 4.95 -9.98 32.96
CA ASN A 29 5.92 -10.27 34.03
C ASN A 29 7.36 -10.51 33.51
N LEU A 30 7.83 -9.64 32.61
CA LEU A 30 9.13 -9.76 31.95
C LEU A 30 10.25 -9.17 32.81
N SER A 31 11.41 -9.81 32.83
CA SER A 31 12.65 -9.29 33.44
C SER A 31 13.71 -9.02 32.37
N SER A 32 14.53 -7.98 32.56
CA SER A 32 15.56 -7.62 31.59
C SER A 32 16.62 -8.73 31.50
N SER A 33 16.96 -9.13 30.27
CA SER A 33 18.00 -10.14 30.02
C SER A 33 19.41 -9.58 30.29
N PRO A 34 20.43 -10.44 30.49
CA PRO A 34 21.84 -9.99 30.56
C PRO A 34 22.25 -9.17 29.33
N MET A 35 21.76 -9.53 28.14
CA MET A 35 22.02 -8.80 26.90
C MET A 35 21.43 -7.38 26.94
N SER A 36 20.19 -7.24 27.44
CA SER A 36 19.54 -5.93 27.59
C SER A 36 20.31 -5.03 28.55
N ARG A 37 20.77 -5.56 29.69
CA ARG A 37 21.56 -4.82 30.67
C ARG A 37 22.98 -4.46 30.18
N GLN A 38 23.52 -5.22 29.24
CA GLN A 38 24.87 -5.00 28.70
C GLN A 38 24.87 -3.96 27.57
N ALA A 39 23.79 -3.85 26.80
CA ALA A 39 23.72 -2.99 25.62
C ALA A 39 24.05 -1.50 25.92
N PRO A 40 23.53 -0.86 26.98
CA PRO A 40 23.91 0.51 27.31
C PRO A 40 25.38 0.68 27.72
N LYS A 41 25.96 -0.33 28.37
CA LYS A 41 27.39 -0.33 28.76
C LYS A 41 28.30 -0.44 27.55
N ASP A 42 27.92 -1.29 26.59
CA ASP A 42 28.62 -1.42 25.32
C ASP A 42 28.61 -0.10 24.57
N MET A 43 27.45 0.55 24.44
CA MET A 43 27.33 1.86 23.79
C MET A 43 28.20 2.93 24.47
N ALA A 44 28.17 3.01 25.80
CA ALA A 44 28.99 3.95 26.56
C ALA A 44 30.50 3.70 26.36
N ARG A 45 30.92 2.43 26.31
CA ARG A 45 32.31 2.04 26.07
C ARG A 45 32.79 2.49 24.68
N GLU A 46 32.00 2.29 23.63
CA GLU A 46 32.41 2.69 22.27
C GLU A 46 32.54 4.22 22.14
N ARG A 47 31.66 5.00 22.79
CA ARG A 47 31.82 6.46 22.85
C ARG A 47 33.08 6.89 23.58
N ALA A 48 33.36 6.28 24.73
CA ALA A 48 34.55 6.59 25.51
C ALA A 48 35.86 6.18 24.81
N ALA A 49 35.80 5.24 23.86
CA ALA A 49 36.94 4.79 23.07
C ALA A 49 37.24 5.67 21.85
N CYS A 50 36.44 6.72 21.60
CA CYS A 50 36.68 7.62 20.48
C CYS A 50 37.96 8.45 20.71
N GLU A 51 38.81 8.51 19.69
CA GLU A 51 40.11 9.20 19.71
C GLU A 51 39.99 10.69 19.34
N PHE A 52 38.76 11.17 19.15
CA PHE A 52 38.46 12.54 18.76
C PHE A 52 37.27 13.11 19.53
N ASN A 53 37.17 14.44 19.57
CA ASN A 53 36.05 15.12 20.18
C ASN A 53 34.80 15.03 19.28
N ILE A 54 33.82 14.23 19.72
CA ILE A 54 32.56 13.98 18.99
C ILE A 54 31.76 15.27 18.79
N GLU A 55 31.74 16.17 19.77
CA GLU A 55 31.01 17.43 19.68
C GLU A 55 31.66 18.39 18.68
N GLU A 56 32.99 18.47 18.65
CA GLU A 56 33.70 19.28 17.66
C GLU A 56 33.52 18.73 16.23
N LEU A 57 33.42 17.40 16.08
CA LEU A 57 33.03 16.79 14.80
C LEU A 57 31.58 17.16 14.42
N ALA A 58 30.67 17.19 15.40
CA ALA A 58 29.29 17.63 15.19
C ALA A 58 29.18 19.11 14.81
N LYS A 59 30.01 19.97 15.41
CA LYS A 59 30.14 21.38 15.01
C LYS A 59 30.63 21.49 13.57
N LEU A 60 31.64 20.71 13.18
CA LEU A 60 32.12 20.67 11.80
C LEU A 60 31.01 20.21 10.84
N TRP A 61 30.28 19.14 11.17
CA TRP A 61 29.16 18.61 10.37
C TRP A 61 28.01 19.62 10.20
N ALA A 62 27.67 20.36 11.26
CA ALA A 62 26.62 21.37 11.21
C ALA A 62 26.98 22.60 10.35
N GLY A 63 28.27 22.79 10.05
CA GLY A 63 28.82 23.95 9.33
C GLY A 63 29.39 25.03 10.25
N GLY A 64 29.79 24.67 11.47
CA GLY A 64 30.38 25.53 12.49
C GLY A 64 29.58 25.58 13.79
N GLU A 65 30.20 26.11 14.85
CA GLU A 65 29.63 26.18 16.21
C GLU A 65 28.28 26.89 16.25
N LYS A 66 28.16 28.08 15.64
CA LYS A 66 26.89 28.83 15.59
C LYS A 66 25.74 28.01 15.01
N LYS A 67 25.97 27.32 13.89
CA LYS A 67 24.93 26.50 13.24
C LYS A 67 24.57 25.28 14.07
N TYR A 68 25.55 24.65 14.71
CA TYR A 68 25.32 23.54 15.62
C TYR A 68 24.42 23.96 16.79
N GLU A 69 24.74 25.06 17.47
CA GLU A 69 23.94 25.57 18.60
C GLU A 69 22.50 25.91 18.19
N LEU A 70 22.32 26.57 17.04
CA LEU A 70 21.00 26.91 16.51
C LEU A 70 20.21 25.65 16.14
N LEU A 71 20.86 24.64 15.54
CA LEU A 71 20.23 23.37 15.21
C LEU A 71 19.79 22.59 16.46
N GLN A 72 20.60 22.59 17.53
CA GLN A 72 20.19 21.98 18.80
C GLN A 72 18.97 22.69 19.40
N LYS A 73 18.95 24.03 19.38
CA LYS A 73 17.78 24.82 19.80
C LYS A 73 16.55 24.54 18.92
N ALA A 74 16.75 24.37 17.62
CA ALA A 74 15.69 24.07 16.67
C ALA A 74 15.08 22.69 16.94
N PHE A 75 15.87 21.67 17.27
CA PHE A 75 15.36 20.37 17.68
C PHE A 75 14.46 20.46 18.92
N GLU A 76 14.87 21.21 19.95
CA GLU A 76 14.03 21.40 21.14
C GLU A 76 12.75 22.17 20.82
N PHE A 77 12.82 23.16 19.93
CA PHE A 77 11.64 23.88 19.47
C PHE A 77 10.63 22.93 18.82
N ILE A 78 11.04 22.18 17.78
CA ILE A 78 10.11 21.33 17.02
C ILE A 78 9.58 20.15 17.84
N ARG A 79 10.37 19.62 18.79
CA ARG A 79 9.98 18.48 19.63
C ARG A 79 8.67 18.73 20.36
N SER A 80 8.45 19.97 20.79
CA SER A 80 7.29 20.39 21.58
C SER A 80 6.08 20.83 20.75
N ASP A 81 6.25 21.03 19.44
CA ASP A 81 5.21 21.56 18.55
C ASP A 81 4.46 20.41 17.83
N PRO A 82 3.19 20.13 18.21
CA PRO A 82 2.44 19.01 17.65
C PRO A 82 2.07 19.18 16.17
N GLU A 83 2.16 20.39 15.61
CA GLU A 83 1.99 20.63 14.16
C GLU A 83 3.25 20.25 13.38
N LEU A 84 4.41 20.19 14.04
CA LEU A 84 5.69 19.88 13.42
C LEU A 84 6.13 18.43 13.64
N VAL A 85 5.74 17.83 14.76
CA VAL A 85 6.16 16.48 15.18
C VAL A 85 4.96 15.66 15.64
N ILE A 86 4.83 14.44 15.12
CA ILE A 86 3.82 13.48 15.55
C ILE A 86 4.14 12.99 16.95
N GLN A 87 3.19 13.21 17.85
CA GLN A 87 3.29 12.86 19.26
C GLN A 87 2.74 11.44 19.53
N PRO A 88 3.42 10.60 20.34
CA PRO A 88 2.93 9.27 20.73
C PRO A 88 1.56 9.31 21.42
N PRO A 89 0.71 8.27 21.36
CA PRO A 89 1.00 6.92 20.91
C PRO A 89 0.95 6.77 19.39
N ARG A 90 0.54 7.83 18.69
CA ARG A 90 0.50 7.83 17.23
C ARG A 90 1.90 7.63 16.65
N ASN A 91 1.99 6.79 15.63
CA ASN A 91 3.18 6.67 14.80
C ASN A 91 2.88 7.21 13.39
N PHE A 92 3.83 7.91 12.78
CA PHE A 92 3.67 8.44 11.41
C PHE A 92 3.42 7.35 10.38
N LEU A 93 3.92 6.13 10.64
CA LEU A 93 3.71 4.94 9.80
C LEU A 93 2.27 4.41 9.83
N GLU A 94 1.46 4.85 10.78
CA GLU A 94 0.05 4.45 10.94
C GLU A 94 -0.91 5.47 10.33
N LEU A 95 -0.40 6.59 9.82
CA LEU A 95 -1.21 7.57 9.12
C LEU A 95 -1.67 7.00 7.78
N SER A 96 -2.97 7.12 7.52
CA SER A 96 -3.48 7.00 6.16
C SER A 96 -2.85 8.05 5.25
N ARG A 97 -2.94 7.84 3.93
CA ARG A 97 -2.42 8.81 2.96
C ARG A 97 -3.00 10.21 3.17
N ASP A 98 -4.30 10.29 3.45
CA ASP A 98 -5.00 11.57 3.58
C ASP A 98 -4.58 12.29 4.88
N GLU A 99 -4.43 11.55 5.99
CA GLU A 99 -3.87 12.10 7.23
C GLU A 99 -2.41 12.59 7.05
N MET A 100 -1.60 11.85 6.28
CA MET A 100 -0.22 12.25 5.99
C MET A 100 -0.17 13.53 5.12
N ARG A 101 -1.10 13.69 4.17
CA ARG A 101 -1.24 14.89 3.33
C ARG A 101 -1.64 16.12 4.15
N GLU A 102 -2.59 15.94 5.06
CA GLU A 102 -3.05 16.99 5.97
C GLU A 102 -1.92 17.39 6.93
N PHE A 103 -1.28 16.43 7.59
CA PHE A 103 -0.15 16.70 8.48
C PHE A 103 0.98 17.44 7.78
N THR A 104 1.36 17.03 6.56
CA THR A 104 2.41 17.71 5.79
C THR A 104 2.04 19.16 5.45
N MET A 105 0.77 19.45 5.16
CA MET A 105 0.33 20.84 4.96
C MET A 105 0.27 21.65 6.26
N GLY A 106 -0.10 21.02 7.38
CA GLY A 106 0.01 21.63 8.72
C GLY A 106 1.45 22.05 9.02
N GLN A 107 2.42 21.18 8.73
CA GLN A 107 3.84 21.49 8.84
C GLN A 107 4.25 22.68 7.96
N ILE A 108 3.80 22.73 6.70
CA ILE A 108 4.07 23.87 5.79
C ILE A 108 3.46 25.15 6.35
N TYR A 109 2.19 25.12 6.75
CA TYR A 109 1.52 26.28 7.34
C TYR A 109 2.28 26.79 8.57
N ARG A 110 2.63 25.90 9.49
CA ARG A 110 3.39 26.26 10.70
C ARG A 110 4.79 26.79 10.37
N ALA A 111 5.48 26.20 9.40
CA ALA A 111 6.76 26.69 8.90
C ALA A 111 6.66 28.12 8.31
N THR A 112 5.59 28.44 7.59
CA THR A 112 5.39 29.82 7.07
C THR A 112 5.24 30.85 8.19
N GLN A 113 4.52 30.50 9.26
CA GLN A 113 4.40 31.37 10.44
C GLN A 113 5.76 31.60 11.10
N ILE A 114 6.54 30.53 11.27
CA ILE A 114 7.88 30.59 11.87
C ILE A 114 8.81 31.50 11.06
N LEU A 115 8.84 31.33 9.73
CA LEU A 115 9.66 32.16 8.85
C LEU A 115 9.28 33.64 8.92
N LYS A 116 7.99 33.95 9.11
CA LYS A 116 7.48 35.32 9.22
C LYS A 116 7.76 35.94 10.59
N ASP A 117 7.37 35.25 11.66
CA ASP A 117 7.26 35.81 13.01
C ASP A 117 8.59 35.76 13.77
N THR A 118 9.50 34.86 13.38
CA THR A 118 10.83 34.75 14.01
C THR A 118 11.74 35.87 13.53
N LYS A 119 12.23 36.68 14.48
CA LYS A 119 13.15 37.80 14.22
C LYS A 119 14.55 37.32 13.78
N ASP A 120 15.06 36.30 14.44
CA ASP A 120 16.33 35.67 14.08
C ASP A 120 16.12 34.75 12.87
N LYS A 121 16.52 35.22 11.68
CA LYS A 121 16.35 34.49 10.43
C LYS A 121 17.25 33.27 10.33
N ASP A 122 18.43 33.28 10.96
CA ASP A 122 19.30 32.10 10.98
C ASP A 122 18.63 30.99 11.81
N PHE A 123 18.07 31.34 12.98
CA PHE A 123 17.34 30.38 13.79
C PHE A 123 16.10 29.84 13.08
N ALA A 124 15.33 30.70 12.40
CA ALA A 124 14.16 30.27 11.63
C ALA A 124 14.53 29.23 10.56
N MET A 125 15.66 29.44 9.85
CA MET A 125 16.14 28.50 8.84
C MET A 125 16.62 27.16 9.44
N GLU A 126 17.26 27.19 10.62
CA GLU A 126 17.63 25.95 11.32
C GLU A 126 16.40 25.20 11.86
N ILE A 127 15.29 25.89 12.19
CA ILE A 127 14.00 25.23 12.45
C ILE A 127 13.51 24.49 11.20
N ILE A 128 13.53 25.13 10.02
CA ILE A 128 13.17 24.45 8.76
C ILE A 128 14.08 23.24 8.50
N ARG A 129 15.38 23.37 8.76
CA ARG A 129 16.33 22.25 8.65
C ARG A 129 15.98 21.10 9.60
N ALA A 130 15.60 21.40 10.84
CA ALA A 130 15.19 20.38 11.81
C ALA A 130 13.90 19.66 11.36
N ILE A 131 12.92 20.38 10.80
CA ILE A 131 11.69 19.77 10.24
C ILE A 131 12.04 18.89 9.04
N ASN A 132 12.93 19.32 8.14
CA ASN A 132 13.38 18.53 7.00
C ASN A 132 14.04 17.20 7.41
N LEU A 133 14.81 17.20 8.51
CA LEU A 133 15.40 15.98 9.07
C LEU A 133 14.33 15.05 9.67
N TYR A 134 13.27 15.61 10.22
CA TYR A 134 12.18 14.86 10.86
C TYR A 134 11.15 14.29 9.85
N SER A 135 10.78 15.06 8.82
CA SER A 135 9.68 14.75 7.89
C SER A 135 10.13 14.83 6.44
N GLU A 136 10.25 13.66 5.81
CA GLU A 136 10.71 13.53 4.43
C GLU A 136 9.67 14.09 3.43
N SER A 137 8.38 13.88 3.74
CA SER A 137 7.27 14.44 2.94
C SER A 137 7.20 15.97 3.03
N PHE A 138 7.47 16.57 4.21
CA PHE A 138 7.59 18.03 4.33
C PHE A 138 8.76 18.53 3.50
N SER A 139 9.94 17.91 3.67
CA SER A 139 11.16 18.29 2.94
C SER A 139 10.89 18.39 1.44
N MET A 140 10.28 17.35 0.85
CA MET A 140 9.97 17.33 -0.58
C MET A 140 8.86 18.31 -0.98
N ARG A 141 7.74 18.39 -0.25
CA ARG A 141 6.60 19.23 -0.62
C ARG A 141 6.93 20.72 -0.48
N PHE A 142 7.64 21.12 0.57
CA PHE A 142 8.13 22.48 0.76
C PHE A 142 9.16 22.87 -0.31
N PHE A 143 10.07 21.95 -0.64
CA PHE A 143 11.12 22.16 -1.64
C PHE A 143 10.57 22.49 -3.04
N VAL A 144 9.48 21.86 -3.47
CA VAL A 144 8.86 22.13 -4.79
C VAL A 144 8.53 23.62 -4.94
N HIS A 145 7.97 24.25 -3.91
CA HIS A 145 7.67 25.67 -3.94
C HIS A 145 8.94 26.52 -3.77
N TYR A 146 9.69 26.28 -2.69
CA TYR A 146 10.74 27.19 -2.24
C TYR A 146 12.03 27.10 -3.08
N ALA A 147 12.30 25.94 -3.68
CA ALA A 147 13.55 25.68 -4.40
C ALA A 147 13.38 25.36 -5.89
N LEU A 148 12.22 24.91 -6.36
CA LEU A 148 11.99 24.74 -7.80
C LEU A 148 11.25 25.95 -8.37
N PHE A 149 10.01 26.18 -7.94
CA PHE A 149 9.16 27.27 -8.47
C PHE A 149 9.82 28.65 -8.30
N ARG A 150 10.23 28.99 -7.07
CA ARG A 150 10.90 30.26 -6.75
C ARG A 150 12.18 30.47 -7.57
N ASN A 151 13.02 29.44 -7.70
CA ASN A 151 14.31 29.56 -8.36
C ASN A 151 14.17 29.76 -9.87
N VAL A 152 13.19 29.14 -10.52
CA VAL A 152 12.91 29.39 -11.95
C VAL A 152 12.59 30.87 -12.18
N VAL A 153 11.71 31.45 -11.36
CA VAL A 153 11.37 32.88 -11.45
C VAL A 153 12.60 33.76 -11.19
N ASN A 154 13.42 33.42 -10.20
CA ASN A 154 14.63 34.17 -9.86
C ASN A 154 15.71 34.09 -10.96
N MET A 155 15.88 32.92 -11.59
CA MET A 155 16.93 32.68 -12.59
C MET A 155 16.54 33.14 -14.00
N LEU A 156 15.27 33.02 -14.37
CA LEU A 156 14.79 33.26 -15.73
C LEU A 156 13.87 34.48 -15.85
N GLY A 157 13.31 34.98 -14.76
CA GLY A 157 12.50 36.21 -14.75
C GLY A 157 13.36 37.46 -14.85
N ASN A 158 12.91 38.43 -15.65
CA ASN A 158 13.49 39.78 -15.66
C ASN A 158 13.10 40.57 -14.40
N GLU A 159 13.64 41.78 -14.21
CA GLU A 159 13.42 42.57 -12.99
C GLU A 159 11.95 42.94 -12.72
N GLU A 160 11.15 43.13 -13.77
CA GLU A 160 9.72 43.39 -13.63
C GLU A 160 8.98 42.14 -13.13
N GLN A 161 9.27 40.98 -13.74
CA GLN A 161 8.68 39.70 -13.37
C GLN A 161 9.07 39.28 -11.96
N GLN A 162 10.33 39.48 -11.57
CA GLN A 162 10.77 39.21 -10.20
C GLN A 162 10.03 40.09 -9.19
N ARG A 163 9.90 41.40 -9.45
CA ARG A 163 9.12 42.31 -8.59
C ARG A 163 7.64 41.91 -8.48
N ARG A 164 7.07 41.34 -9.54
CA ARG A 164 5.68 40.90 -9.57
C ARG A 164 5.43 39.64 -8.74
N TYR A 165 6.36 38.68 -8.74
CA TYR A 165 6.10 37.35 -8.20
C TYR A 165 6.88 37.00 -6.92
N ILE A 166 8.14 37.43 -6.77
CA ILE A 166 9.02 36.90 -5.71
C ILE A 166 8.50 37.18 -4.30
N ASP A 167 7.96 38.38 -4.04
CA ASP A 167 7.43 38.69 -2.70
C ASP A 167 6.19 37.85 -2.36
N ASP A 168 5.31 37.59 -3.34
CA ASP A 168 4.15 36.72 -3.16
C ASP A 168 4.55 35.25 -2.96
N ILE A 169 5.63 34.82 -3.60
CA ILE A 169 6.23 33.49 -3.45
C ILE A 169 6.83 33.34 -2.05
N ASP A 170 7.72 34.24 -1.66
CA ASP A 170 8.46 34.16 -0.40
C ASP A 170 7.55 34.21 0.84
N ASN A 171 6.38 34.84 0.69
CA ASN A 171 5.37 34.94 1.74
C ASN A 171 4.19 33.97 1.57
N PHE A 172 4.28 32.97 0.69
CA PHE A 172 3.24 31.97 0.44
C PHE A 172 1.85 32.55 0.14
N ARG A 173 1.79 33.75 -0.46
CA ARG A 173 0.56 34.30 -1.06
C ARG A 173 0.26 33.65 -2.41
N ILE A 174 1.27 33.03 -2.99
CA ILE A 174 1.18 32.09 -4.11
C ILE A 174 1.79 30.77 -3.64
N PHE A 175 1.05 29.68 -3.77
CA PHE A 175 1.61 28.32 -3.72
C PHE A 175 1.95 27.89 -5.14
N GLY A 176 3.17 27.40 -5.34
CA GLY A 176 3.75 27.22 -6.67
C GLY A 176 4.31 25.83 -6.90
N CYS A 177 4.13 25.29 -8.10
CA CYS A 177 4.73 24.02 -8.53
C CYS A 177 5.58 24.15 -9.81
N PHE A 178 6.35 23.11 -10.11
CA PHE A 178 7.30 23.06 -11.22
C PHE A 178 6.85 22.06 -12.29
N ALA A 179 6.24 22.55 -13.37
CA ALA A 179 5.60 21.75 -14.41
C ALA A 179 6.54 21.54 -15.62
N MET A 180 7.51 20.63 -15.44
CA MET A 180 8.45 20.23 -16.49
C MET A 180 8.00 18.96 -17.22
N THR A 181 8.08 17.83 -16.50
CA THR A 181 7.87 16.47 -17.01
C THR A 181 6.49 16.30 -17.61
N GLU A 182 6.41 15.55 -18.70
CA GLU A 182 5.20 15.10 -19.36
C GLU A 182 5.09 13.58 -19.27
N LEU A 183 3.89 13.05 -19.49
CA LEU A 183 3.65 11.61 -19.49
C LEU A 183 4.52 10.89 -20.54
N GLY A 184 4.73 11.50 -21.71
CA GLY A 184 5.58 10.95 -22.78
C GLY A 184 7.06 11.35 -22.70
N HIS A 185 7.38 12.44 -21.98
CA HIS A 185 8.71 13.07 -22.06
C HIS A 185 9.23 13.52 -20.69
N SER A 186 10.44 13.06 -20.33
CA SER A 186 11.17 13.51 -19.14
C SER A 186 12.61 13.89 -19.51
N SER A 187 13.49 12.90 -19.73
CA SER A 187 14.90 13.15 -20.07
C SER A 187 15.09 13.85 -21.43
N ALA A 188 14.21 13.59 -22.41
CA ALA A 188 14.23 14.18 -23.74
C ALA A 188 13.38 15.46 -23.81
N LEU A 189 13.75 16.50 -23.04
CA LEU A 189 12.97 17.73 -22.93
C LEU A 189 12.75 18.46 -24.28
N ARG A 190 13.65 18.29 -25.25
CA ARG A 190 13.52 18.90 -26.58
C ARG A 190 12.30 18.45 -27.35
N ASP A 191 11.80 17.26 -27.03
CA ASP A 191 10.68 16.63 -27.73
C ASP A 191 9.35 16.82 -27.01
N MET A 192 9.31 17.63 -25.93
CA MET A 192 8.07 17.90 -25.21
C MET A 192 6.98 18.45 -26.12
N GLU A 193 5.74 18.14 -25.78
CA GLU A 193 4.59 18.32 -26.64
C GLU A 193 3.69 19.48 -26.21
N THR A 194 3.71 19.90 -24.93
CA THR A 194 2.97 21.08 -24.48
C THR A 194 3.43 22.29 -25.29
N THR A 195 2.47 23.04 -25.85
CA THR A 195 2.74 24.23 -26.65
C THR A 195 2.29 25.50 -25.94
N ALA A 196 2.98 26.60 -26.24
CA ALA A 196 2.57 27.96 -25.91
C ALA A 196 2.62 28.81 -27.19
N THR A 197 1.47 29.04 -27.81
CA THR A 197 1.36 29.77 -29.08
C THR A 197 1.08 31.24 -28.84
N TYR A 198 1.92 32.14 -29.36
CA TYR A 198 1.73 33.58 -29.21
C TYR A 198 0.64 34.09 -30.14
N ASP A 199 -0.37 34.73 -29.55
CA ASP A 199 -1.48 35.39 -30.20
C ASP A 199 -1.25 36.91 -30.19
N ILE A 200 -0.80 37.45 -31.33
CA ILE A 200 -0.49 38.87 -31.51
C ILE A 200 -1.73 39.74 -31.28
N ALA A 201 -2.92 39.25 -31.65
CA ALA A 201 -4.14 40.05 -31.60
C ALA A 201 -4.56 40.39 -30.17
N THR A 202 -4.24 39.53 -29.20
CA THR A 202 -4.64 39.70 -27.79
C THR A 202 -3.46 39.94 -26.85
N ASP A 203 -2.22 39.95 -27.35
CA ASP A 203 -0.98 40.00 -26.55
C ASP A 203 -0.87 38.89 -25.49
N GLU A 204 -1.26 37.67 -25.87
CA GLU A 204 -1.33 36.50 -24.99
C GLU A 204 -0.61 35.28 -25.58
N PHE A 205 -0.27 34.32 -24.73
CA PHE A 205 0.05 32.95 -25.12
C PHE A 205 -1.16 32.04 -24.88
N ILE A 206 -1.37 31.11 -25.82
CA ILE A 206 -2.35 30.04 -25.73
C ILE A 206 -1.60 28.74 -25.42
N LEU A 207 -1.78 28.23 -24.20
CA LEU A 207 -1.20 26.97 -23.75
C LEU A 207 -2.13 25.81 -24.08
N ASP A 208 -1.57 24.74 -24.64
CA ASP A 208 -2.31 23.53 -24.99
C ASP A 208 -1.48 22.26 -24.76
N SER A 209 -2.15 21.23 -24.24
CA SER A 209 -1.65 19.86 -24.11
C SER A 209 -2.24 19.00 -25.23
N PRO A 210 -1.67 19.00 -26.47
CA PRO A 210 -2.34 18.48 -27.66
C PRO A 210 -2.66 16.98 -27.60
N THR A 211 -1.92 16.21 -26.80
CA THR A 211 -2.01 14.75 -26.70
C THR A 211 -2.11 14.30 -25.24
N ILE A 212 -2.46 13.03 -25.01
CA ILE A 212 -2.39 12.45 -23.66
C ILE A 212 -0.95 12.44 -23.15
N THR A 213 0.02 12.16 -24.03
CA THR A 213 1.45 12.13 -23.70
C THR A 213 2.00 13.51 -23.32
N SER A 214 1.41 14.61 -23.82
CA SER A 214 1.75 15.98 -23.43
C SER A 214 1.25 16.41 -22.03
N THR A 215 0.45 15.57 -21.36
CA THR A 215 -0.02 15.85 -20.00
C THR A 215 1.18 16.03 -19.08
N LYS A 216 1.28 17.17 -18.38
CA LYS A 216 2.33 17.35 -17.37
C LYS A 216 2.12 16.32 -16.27
N TRP A 217 3.20 15.68 -15.81
CA TRP A 217 3.12 14.47 -14.99
C TRP A 217 4.17 14.47 -13.87
N TRP A 218 3.85 13.87 -12.72
CA TRP A 218 4.68 13.90 -11.48
C TRP A 218 4.82 15.27 -10.82
N ILE A 219 3.96 16.25 -11.14
CA ILE A 219 4.14 17.62 -10.68
C ILE A 219 3.78 17.74 -9.20
N GLY A 220 4.80 17.79 -8.33
CA GLY A 220 4.60 17.97 -6.88
C GLY A 220 3.76 19.21 -6.58
N MET A 221 2.92 19.17 -5.55
CA MET A 221 1.96 20.22 -5.18
C MET A 221 0.79 20.45 -6.15
N ALA A 222 0.84 19.98 -7.41
CA ALA A 222 -0.18 20.32 -8.39
C ALA A 222 -1.56 19.77 -8.02
N ALA A 223 -1.63 18.54 -7.49
CA ALA A 223 -2.90 17.85 -7.32
C ALA A 223 -3.87 18.60 -6.40
N GLN A 224 -3.38 19.13 -5.27
CA GLN A 224 -4.25 19.66 -4.22
C GLN A 224 -3.82 21.03 -3.66
N THR A 225 -2.60 21.51 -3.96
CA THR A 225 -2.01 22.67 -3.23
C THR A 225 -1.71 23.87 -4.11
N ALA A 226 -1.07 23.66 -5.27
CA ALA A 226 -0.48 24.74 -6.03
C ALA A 226 -1.54 25.64 -6.70
N THR A 227 -1.42 26.94 -6.46
CA THR A 227 -2.21 27.97 -7.13
C THR A 227 -1.63 28.38 -8.47
N HIS A 228 -0.31 28.27 -8.63
CA HIS A 228 0.43 28.62 -9.84
C HIS A 228 1.45 27.53 -10.18
N ALA A 229 1.86 27.47 -11.44
CA ALA A 229 2.97 26.67 -11.92
C ALA A 229 3.95 27.53 -12.71
N VAL A 230 5.24 27.17 -12.66
CA VAL A 230 6.14 27.45 -13.78
C VAL A 230 6.03 26.30 -14.77
N VAL A 231 5.61 26.59 -15.99
CA VAL A 231 5.38 25.61 -17.04
C VAL A 231 6.42 25.81 -18.13
N ILE A 232 7.13 24.75 -18.50
CA ILE A 232 7.96 24.75 -19.70
C ILE A 232 7.15 24.20 -20.88
N ALA A 233 7.24 24.89 -22.03
CA ALA A 233 6.48 24.54 -23.22
C ALA A 233 7.25 24.90 -24.51
N GLN A 234 6.91 24.21 -25.59
CA GLN A 234 7.34 24.58 -26.95
C GLN A 234 6.67 25.89 -27.35
N THR A 235 7.48 26.94 -27.51
CA THR A 235 6.98 28.26 -27.86
C THR A 235 6.77 28.34 -29.37
N VAL A 236 5.58 28.75 -29.79
CA VAL A 236 5.20 28.90 -31.19
C VAL A 236 4.90 30.37 -31.47
N ILE A 237 5.62 30.97 -32.42
CA ILE A 237 5.47 32.37 -32.82
C ILE A 237 5.43 32.39 -34.35
N ASP A 238 4.41 33.03 -34.93
CA ASP A 238 4.20 33.05 -36.40
C ASP A 238 4.26 31.62 -37.00
N HIS A 239 3.53 30.69 -36.37
CA HIS A 239 3.47 29.27 -36.72
C HIS A 239 4.81 28.50 -36.67
N LYS A 240 5.88 29.08 -36.13
CA LYS A 240 7.21 28.46 -36.02
C LYS A 240 7.54 28.14 -34.57
N ARG A 241 8.08 26.93 -34.34
CA ARG A 241 8.64 26.54 -33.03
C ARG A 241 9.98 27.25 -32.83
N VAL A 242 10.07 28.14 -31.84
CA VAL A 242 11.28 28.91 -31.54
C VAL A 242 12.09 28.33 -30.38
N GLY A 243 11.65 27.19 -29.84
CA GLY A 243 12.29 26.48 -28.75
C GLY A 243 11.49 26.50 -27.44
N LEU A 244 12.14 26.08 -26.36
CA LEU A 244 11.53 25.96 -25.04
C LEU A 244 11.64 27.28 -24.28
N ASN A 245 10.53 27.71 -23.69
CA ASN A 245 10.50 28.82 -22.73
C ASN A 245 9.66 28.46 -21.51
N TRP A 246 9.85 29.23 -20.45
CA TRP A 246 9.17 29.07 -19.17
C TRP A 246 8.09 30.14 -18.98
N PHE A 247 6.95 29.72 -18.46
CA PHE A 247 5.77 30.56 -18.27
C PHE A 247 5.25 30.45 -16.83
N VAL A 248 4.84 31.56 -16.23
CA VAL A 248 4.07 31.53 -14.96
C VAL A 248 2.59 31.39 -15.31
N VAL A 249 1.96 30.32 -14.84
CA VAL A 249 0.57 29.98 -15.17
C VAL A 249 -0.24 29.83 -13.89
N GLN A 250 -1.32 30.59 -13.75
CA GLN A 250 -2.27 30.38 -12.67
C GLN A 250 -3.10 29.12 -12.94
N LEU A 251 -3.12 28.22 -11.97
CA LEU A 251 -3.82 26.93 -12.01
C LEU A 251 -5.14 26.97 -11.24
N ARG A 252 -5.17 27.69 -10.12
CA ARG A 252 -6.33 27.76 -9.21
C ARG A 252 -6.57 29.18 -8.73
N SER A 253 -7.82 29.45 -8.34
CA SER A 253 -8.15 30.59 -7.49
C SER A 253 -7.42 30.47 -6.16
N LYS A 254 -6.75 31.56 -5.74
CA LYS A 254 -6.05 31.64 -4.45
C LYS A 254 -7.00 31.62 -3.24
N TYR A 255 -8.28 31.89 -3.45
CA TYR A 255 -9.28 32.03 -2.38
C TYR A 255 -10.21 30.82 -2.27
N THR A 256 -10.63 30.26 -3.41
CA THR A 256 -11.59 29.13 -3.44
C THR A 256 -10.91 27.79 -3.65
N GLY A 257 -9.67 27.77 -4.19
CA GLY A 257 -8.97 26.54 -4.57
C GLY A 257 -9.52 25.87 -5.85
N GLU A 258 -10.58 26.43 -6.44
CA GLU A 258 -11.15 25.95 -7.70
C GLU A 258 -10.15 26.13 -8.85
N LEU A 259 -10.17 25.19 -9.79
CA LEU A 259 -9.35 25.26 -10.98
C LEU A 259 -9.75 26.45 -11.85
N GLU A 260 -8.76 27.12 -12.39
CA GLU A 260 -8.98 28.15 -13.41
C GLU A 260 -9.61 27.53 -14.67
N PRO A 261 -10.43 28.29 -15.43
CA PRO A 261 -10.91 27.83 -16.72
C PRO A 261 -9.77 27.33 -17.61
N ASN A 262 -10.04 26.29 -18.39
CA ASN A 262 -9.11 25.66 -19.33
C ASN A 262 -7.90 24.94 -18.69
N VAL A 263 -7.95 24.69 -17.38
CA VAL A 263 -6.97 23.90 -16.64
C VAL A 263 -7.66 22.65 -16.09
N GLN A 264 -7.07 21.48 -16.32
CA GLN A 264 -7.51 20.22 -15.73
C GLN A 264 -6.38 19.61 -14.92
N ILE A 265 -6.67 19.19 -13.69
CA ILE A 265 -5.69 18.65 -12.74
C ILE A 265 -6.30 17.48 -11.98
N GLY A 266 -5.49 16.46 -11.72
CA GLY A 266 -5.82 15.40 -10.77
C GLY A 266 -4.60 14.86 -10.04
N ASP A 267 -4.84 14.05 -9.01
CA ASP A 267 -3.81 13.32 -8.27
C ASP A 267 -3.38 12.07 -9.06
N ILE A 268 -2.09 11.74 -9.02
CA ILE A 268 -1.56 10.54 -9.68
C ILE A 268 -1.74 9.26 -8.85
N GLY A 269 -2.14 9.36 -7.58
CA GLY A 269 -2.48 8.24 -6.71
C GLY A 269 -1.39 7.85 -5.71
N GLN A 270 -1.35 6.56 -5.36
CA GLN A 270 -0.35 6.01 -4.44
C GLN A 270 1.03 5.95 -5.09
N LYS A 271 2.07 6.10 -4.27
CA LYS A 271 3.49 6.11 -4.67
C LYS A 271 4.27 5.16 -3.75
N ALA A 272 5.49 4.80 -4.14
CA ALA A 272 6.38 3.96 -3.32
C ALA A 272 6.81 4.61 -1.98
N GLY A 273 6.79 5.95 -1.93
CA GLY A 273 7.07 6.77 -0.74
C GLY A 273 6.53 8.19 -0.93
N HIS A 274 6.87 9.12 -0.05
CA HIS A 274 6.44 10.52 -0.08
C HIS A 274 4.91 10.65 -0.07
N ALA A 275 4.24 9.90 0.80
CA ALA A 275 2.77 9.88 0.86
C ALA A 275 2.17 11.28 1.11
N GLY A 276 2.88 12.13 1.86
CA GLY A 276 2.49 13.51 2.13
C GLY A 276 2.69 14.49 0.97
N VAL A 277 3.28 14.08 -0.16
CA VAL A 277 3.46 14.91 -1.36
C VAL A 277 2.34 14.65 -2.38
N ASP A 278 1.64 15.70 -2.79
CA ASP A 278 0.52 15.70 -3.72
C ASP A 278 0.95 15.93 -5.18
N ASN A 279 1.73 14.99 -5.70
CA ASN A 279 2.06 14.96 -7.12
C ASN A 279 0.80 14.84 -7.98
N GLY A 280 0.65 15.73 -8.95
CA GLY A 280 -0.49 15.76 -9.85
C GLY A 280 -0.10 15.67 -11.31
N TRP A 281 -1.11 15.48 -12.14
CA TRP A 281 -1.06 15.67 -13.57
C TRP A 281 -1.77 16.97 -13.96
N ILE A 282 -1.31 17.65 -15.02
CA ILE A 282 -1.90 18.91 -15.50
C ILE A 282 -2.11 18.86 -17.01
N GLN A 283 -3.31 19.19 -17.48
CA GLN A 283 -3.60 19.45 -18.88
C GLN A 283 -4.07 20.89 -19.07
N PHE A 284 -3.58 21.51 -20.14
CA PHE A 284 -4.06 22.81 -20.61
C PHE A 284 -4.91 22.62 -21.87
N ARG A 285 -6.02 23.34 -21.96
CA ARG A 285 -6.92 23.32 -23.13
C ARG A 285 -7.21 24.73 -23.59
N GLN A 286 -6.36 25.26 -24.48
CA GLN A 286 -6.43 26.65 -24.92
C GLN A 286 -6.41 27.64 -23.73
N LYS A 287 -5.54 27.41 -22.74
CA LYS A 287 -5.38 28.30 -21.58
C LYS A 287 -4.66 29.57 -22.01
N ARG A 288 -5.33 30.71 -21.93
CA ARG A 288 -4.73 32.02 -22.24
C ARG A 288 -3.97 32.58 -21.04
N ILE A 289 -2.78 33.09 -21.28
CA ILE A 289 -1.97 33.85 -20.31
C ILE A 289 -1.37 35.10 -20.99
N PRO A 290 -1.20 36.23 -20.29
CA PRO A 290 -0.52 37.41 -20.83
C PRO A 290 0.90 37.13 -21.36
N ARG A 291 1.34 37.81 -22.43
CA ARG A 291 2.72 37.72 -22.95
C ARG A 291 3.78 37.91 -21.86
N LYS A 292 3.54 38.85 -20.95
CA LYS A 292 4.44 39.20 -19.82
C LYS A 292 4.67 38.06 -18.82
N ASP A 293 3.90 36.98 -18.89
CA ASP A 293 4.09 35.80 -18.03
C ASP A 293 5.10 34.78 -18.61
N MET A 294 5.62 35.00 -19.83
CA MET A 294 6.82 34.31 -20.34
C MET A 294 8.09 34.89 -19.70
N LEU A 295 8.85 34.08 -18.96
CA LEU A 295 10.07 34.51 -18.26
C LEU A 295 11.17 34.93 -19.24
N ALA A 296 11.55 36.21 -19.18
CA ALA A 296 12.25 36.89 -20.28
C ALA A 296 13.57 37.56 -19.83
N LYS A 297 14.37 36.91 -18.97
CA LYS A 297 15.73 37.39 -18.64
C LYS A 297 16.74 37.14 -19.75
N TRP A 298 16.57 36.02 -20.46
CA TRP A 298 17.51 35.54 -21.49
C TRP A 298 16.94 35.59 -22.91
N VAL A 299 15.64 35.79 -23.03
CA VAL A 299 14.92 35.87 -24.31
C VAL A 299 14.13 37.17 -24.32
N ASP A 300 13.82 37.68 -25.51
CA ASP A 300 12.95 38.83 -25.69
C ASP A 300 11.83 38.52 -26.69
N LEU A 301 10.62 39.00 -26.40
CA LEU A 301 9.48 38.95 -27.31
C LEU A 301 8.70 40.25 -27.22
N ASN A 302 8.70 41.01 -28.32
CA ASN A 302 7.89 42.21 -28.41
C ASN A 302 6.44 41.91 -28.83
N HIS A 303 5.58 42.92 -28.71
CA HIS A 303 4.15 42.82 -29.04
C HIS A 303 3.85 42.58 -30.54
N HIS A 304 4.85 42.74 -31.42
CA HIS A 304 4.74 42.47 -32.85
C HIS A 304 5.16 41.04 -33.23
N GLY A 305 5.53 40.20 -32.25
CA GLY A 305 5.99 38.83 -32.49
C GLY A 305 7.48 38.71 -32.87
N HIS A 306 8.28 39.76 -32.70
CA HIS A 306 9.73 39.64 -32.89
C HIS A 306 10.38 38.98 -31.69
N TYR A 307 11.00 37.81 -31.90
CA TYR A 307 11.62 36.99 -30.87
C TYR A 307 13.15 37.00 -30.98
N THR A 308 13.82 37.31 -29.87
CA THR A 308 15.27 37.17 -29.71
C THR A 308 15.57 35.97 -28.81
N PRO A 309 16.28 34.93 -29.30
CA PRO A 309 16.59 33.74 -28.52
C PRO A 309 17.70 34.00 -27.49
N ALA A 310 17.84 33.07 -26.55
CA ALA A 310 18.94 33.10 -25.59
C ALA A 310 20.32 32.89 -26.25
N PRO A 311 21.40 33.46 -25.68
CA PRO A 311 22.76 33.30 -26.20
C PRO A 311 23.21 31.83 -26.28
N ASN A 312 22.69 30.99 -25.38
CA ASN A 312 22.87 29.55 -25.40
C ASN A 312 21.56 28.86 -24.97
N PRO A 313 20.98 27.96 -25.79
CA PRO A 313 19.78 27.20 -25.43
C PRO A 313 19.90 26.43 -24.10
N ALA A 314 21.12 26.06 -23.68
CA ALA A 314 21.37 25.33 -22.43
C ALA A 314 20.92 26.09 -21.18
N VAL A 315 20.81 27.43 -21.25
CA VAL A 315 20.34 28.28 -20.14
C VAL A 315 18.96 27.86 -19.65
N MET A 316 18.07 27.39 -20.55
CA MET A 316 16.71 26.97 -20.19
C MET A 316 16.67 25.71 -19.30
N TYR A 317 17.75 24.91 -19.32
CA TYR A 317 17.91 23.71 -18.50
C TYR A 317 18.77 23.95 -17.25
N ALA A 318 19.47 25.07 -17.18
CA ALA A 318 20.40 25.37 -16.09
C ALA A 318 19.68 25.57 -14.74
N THR A 319 18.36 25.76 -14.75
CA THR A 319 17.49 25.76 -13.56
C THR A 319 17.48 24.42 -12.81
N LEU A 320 17.94 23.33 -13.42
CA LEU A 320 18.06 22.00 -12.78
C LEU A 320 19.35 21.85 -11.95
N ILE A 321 20.35 22.73 -12.12
CA ILE A 321 21.61 22.65 -11.36
C ILE A 321 21.34 22.82 -9.84
N PRO A 322 20.61 23.87 -9.38
CA PRO A 322 20.25 24.00 -7.97
C PRO A 322 19.52 22.78 -7.39
N GLU A 323 18.63 22.15 -8.18
CA GLU A 323 17.90 20.96 -7.76
C GLU A 323 18.88 19.82 -7.46
N ARG A 324 19.81 19.53 -8.39
CA ARG A 324 20.81 18.47 -8.23
C ARG A 324 21.77 18.72 -7.07
N LEU A 325 22.17 19.97 -6.85
CA LEU A 325 22.98 20.33 -5.68
C LEU A 325 22.19 20.15 -4.39
N ALA A 326 20.91 20.52 -4.35
CA ALA A 326 20.07 20.33 -3.17
C ALA A 326 19.81 18.86 -2.83
N MET A 327 19.90 17.94 -3.80
CA MET A 327 19.77 16.50 -3.57
C MET A 327 20.84 15.93 -2.64
N THR A 328 22.01 16.57 -2.54
CA THR A 328 23.02 16.14 -1.56
C THR A 328 22.59 16.45 -0.13
N ASN A 329 21.79 17.50 0.09
CA ASN A 329 21.19 17.75 1.41
C ASN A 329 20.28 16.58 1.79
N VAL A 330 19.42 16.12 0.88
CA VAL A 330 18.55 14.94 1.12
C VAL A 330 19.38 13.69 1.39
N THR A 331 20.51 13.53 0.68
CA THR A 331 21.49 12.45 0.94
C THR A 331 22.00 12.51 2.37
N THR A 332 22.50 13.68 2.80
CA THR A 332 22.98 13.88 4.17
C THR A 332 21.88 13.71 5.22
N GLN A 333 20.62 13.99 4.90
CA GLN A 333 19.49 13.86 5.82
C GLN A 333 19.04 12.41 6.03
N LEU A 334 18.90 11.61 4.96
CA LEU A 334 18.34 10.26 5.05
C LEU A 334 19.41 9.19 5.35
N ILE A 335 20.57 9.28 4.70
CA ILE A 335 21.61 8.24 4.81
C ILE A 335 22.29 8.28 6.19
N SER A 336 22.49 9.48 6.75
CA SER A 336 23.04 9.62 8.11
C SER A 336 22.16 8.94 9.15
N GLN A 337 20.83 9.07 9.05
CA GLN A 337 19.89 8.38 9.94
C GLN A 337 20.01 6.86 9.82
N ALA A 338 20.03 6.32 8.60
CA ALA A 338 20.17 4.88 8.40
C ALA A 338 21.51 4.34 8.92
N LEU A 339 22.62 5.06 8.71
CA LEU A 339 23.93 4.70 9.25
C LEU A 339 23.95 4.78 10.78
N THR A 340 23.35 5.79 11.39
CA THR A 340 23.22 5.88 12.84
C THR A 340 22.41 4.71 13.40
N ILE A 341 21.31 4.32 12.73
CA ILE A 341 20.53 3.14 13.13
C ILE A 341 21.37 1.86 13.05
N ALA A 342 22.00 1.62 11.90
CA ALA A 342 22.77 0.40 11.66
C ALA A 342 23.98 0.26 12.58
N THR A 343 24.70 1.36 12.81
CA THR A 343 25.90 1.35 13.66
C THR A 343 25.55 1.18 15.13
N ARG A 344 24.57 1.92 15.65
CA ARG A 344 24.11 1.75 17.04
C ARG A 344 23.58 0.35 17.29
N TYR A 345 22.76 -0.18 16.38
CA TYR A 345 22.27 -1.56 16.45
C TYR A 345 23.43 -2.57 16.41
N GLY A 346 24.41 -2.36 15.53
CA GLY A 346 25.54 -3.27 15.35
C GLY A 346 26.43 -3.42 16.58
N ILE A 347 26.55 -2.38 17.41
CA ILE A 347 27.29 -2.42 18.67
C ILE A 347 26.58 -3.22 19.75
N VAL A 348 25.25 -3.11 19.84
CA VAL A 348 24.48 -3.73 20.93
C VAL A 348 23.96 -5.13 20.58
N ARG A 349 23.79 -5.42 19.29
CA ARG A 349 23.33 -6.72 18.83
C ARG A 349 24.46 -7.73 18.88
N ARG A 350 24.20 -8.87 19.53
CA ARG A 350 25.13 -10.00 19.62
C ARG A 350 24.60 -11.23 18.89
N GLN A 351 25.46 -11.91 18.15
CA GLN A 351 25.10 -13.11 17.39
C GLN A 351 26.34 -13.97 17.08
N GLY A 352 26.12 -15.26 16.83
CA GLY A 352 27.16 -16.24 16.49
C GLY A 352 27.69 -17.02 17.69
N SER A 353 28.60 -17.97 17.46
CA SER A 353 29.04 -18.95 18.47
C SER A 353 29.70 -18.35 19.70
N LYS A 354 30.27 -17.13 19.59
CA LYS A 354 30.91 -16.40 20.69
C LYS A 354 30.04 -15.30 21.30
N ASN A 355 28.81 -15.11 20.80
CA ASN A 355 27.89 -14.04 21.25
C ASN A 355 28.55 -12.64 21.30
N GLN A 356 29.42 -12.36 20.33
CA GLN A 356 30.13 -11.09 20.17
C GLN A 356 29.25 -10.05 19.45
N GLN A 357 29.63 -8.77 19.49
CA GLN A 357 28.86 -7.72 18.82
C GLN A 357 28.89 -7.98 17.31
N ILE A 358 27.79 -7.73 16.60
CA ILE A 358 27.81 -7.96 15.15
C ILE A 358 28.76 -6.97 14.42
N MET A 359 29.02 -5.82 15.03
CA MET A 359 30.04 -4.87 14.57
C MET A 359 31.49 -5.40 14.70
N ASP A 360 31.73 -6.49 15.45
CA ASP A 360 33.05 -7.14 15.52
C ASP A 360 33.41 -7.90 14.24
N TYR A 361 32.43 -8.25 13.40
CA TYR A 361 32.69 -9.01 12.19
C TYR A 361 33.16 -8.10 11.04
N GLN A 362 34.24 -8.49 10.37
CA GLN A 362 34.76 -7.80 9.19
C GLN A 362 33.71 -7.61 8.10
N SER A 363 32.89 -8.63 7.86
CA SER A 363 31.78 -8.58 6.90
C SER A 363 30.71 -7.53 7.21
N HIS A 364 30.68 -7.00 8.45
CA HIS A 364 29.76 -5.98 8.90
C HIS A 364 30.39 -4.58 8.82
N TYR A 365 31.52 -4.35 9.49
CA TYR A 365 32.12 -3.01 9.56
C TYR A 365 32.68 -2.53 8.21
N VAL A 366 33.24 -3.43 7.37
CA VAL A 366 33.77 -3.06 6.03
C VAL A 366 32.66 -2.56 5.10
N LYS A 367 31.39 -2.87 5.37
CA LYS A 367 30.25 -2.39 4.59
C LYS A 367 29.70 -1.03 5.05
N LEU A 368 29.85 -0.71 6.35
CA LEU A 368 29.26 0.50 6.95
C LEU A 368 30.25 1.66 7.06
N ILE A 369 31.52 1.40 7.40
CA ILE A 369 32.50 2.47 7.63
C ILE A 369 32.83 3.28 6.36
N PRO A 370 32.99 2.68 5.17
CA PRO A 370 33.18 3.44 3.93
C PRO A 370 32.00 4.35 3.60
N ALA A 371 30.78 3.90 3.91
CA ALA A 371 29.56 4.70 3.75
C ALA A 371 29.55 5.92 4.69
N ILE A 372 30.09 5.79 5.91
CA ILE A 372 30.28 6.93 6.82
C ILE A 372 31.30 7.93 6.26
N ALA A 373 32.46 7.45 5.78
CA ALA A 373 33.45 8.31 5.13
C ALA A 373 32.84 9.06 3.93
N PHE A 374 32.07 8.35 3.11
CA PHE A 374 31.32 8.93 2.00
C PHE A 374 30.42 10.10 2.45
N MET A 375 29.67 9.98 3.55
CA MET A 375 28.82 11.07 4.05
C MET A 375 29.60 12.35 4.34
N TYR A 376 30.75 12.23 5.00
CA TYR A 376 31.63 13.37 5.29
C TYR A 376 32.24 13.98 4.03
N MET A 377 32.54 13.15 3.01
CA MET A 377 33.01 13.61 1.71
C MET A 377 31.90 14.31 0.90
N VAL A 378 30.66 13.79 0.93
CA VAL A 378 29.49 14.43 0.31
C VAL A 378 29.25 15.81 0.92
N GLN A 379 29.28 15.93 2.24
CA GLN A 379 29.10 17.22 2.92
C GLN A 379 30.16 18.24 2.47
N SER A 380 31.45 17.86 2.54
CA SER A 380 32.55 18.74 2.15
C SER A 380 32.48 19.15 0.68
N THR A 381 32.11 18.22 -0.20
CA THR A 381 31.95 18.48 -1.64
C THR A 381 30.78 19.39 -1.92
N SER A 382 29.67 19.22 -1.20
CA SER A 382 28.47 20.05 -1.32
C SER A 382 28.75 21.48 -0.90
N ASP A 383 29.51 21.70 0.17
CA ASP A 383 29.91 23.04 0.62
C ASP A 383 30.71 23.77 -0.47
N VAL A 384 31.66 23.08 -1.11
CA VAL A 384 32.47 23.64 -2.20
C VAL A 384 31.61 24.00 -3.41
N LEU A 385 30.77 23.08 -3.89
CA LEU A 385 29.95 23.30 -5.09
C LEU A 385 28.87 24.37 -4.85
N ASN A 386 28.26 24.41 -3.68
CA ASN A 386 27.32 25.48 -3.33
C ASN A 386 28.02 26.85 -3.26
N GLY A 387 29.23 26.91 -2.70
CA GLY A 387 30.05 28.13 -2.72
C GLY A 387 30.37 28.60 -4.14
N GLN A 388 30.80 27.68 -5.00
CA GLN A 388 31.06 27.95 -6.42
C GLN A 388 29.80 28.41 -7.16
N PHE A 389 28.66 27.74 -6.96
CA PHE A 389 27.40 28.12 -7.58
C PHE A 389 26.89 29.49 -7.11
N ASN A 390 27.10 29.84 -5.84
CA ASN A 390 26.81 31.17 -5.32
C ASN A 390 27.68 32.25 -5.96
N ILE A 391 28.98 31.98 -6.20
CA ILE A 391 29.86 32.89 -6.95
C ILE A 391 29.34 33.09 -8.37
N LEU A 392 28.98 32.00 -9.05
CA LEU A 392 28.47 32.08 -10.43
C LEU A 392 27.17 32.88 -10.50
N THR A 393 26.22 32.65 -9.60
CA THR A 393 24.92 33.31 -9.64
C THR A 393 24.93 34.73 -9.05
N SER A 394 25.92 35.07 -8.21
CA SER A 394 26.14 36.40 -7.62
C SER A 394 24.86 37.06 -7.10
N GLY A 395 23.99 36.28 -6.43
CA GLY A 395 22.72 36.77 -5.89
C GLY A 395 21.77 37.35 -6.95
N GLY A 396 21.82 36.83 -8.19
CA GLY A 396 21.01 37.28 -9.32
C GLY A 396 21.71 38.29 -10.25
N LYS A 397 22.87 38.84 -9.84
CA LYS A 397 23.71 39.82 -10.57
C LYS A 397 24.91 39.19 -11.30
N MET A 398 24.71 37.98 -11.78
CA MET A 398 25.70 37.19 -12.50
C MET A 398 26.17 37.89 -13.80
N ASP A 399 27.47 37.80 -14.10
CA ASP A 399 27.99 38.09 -15.44
C ASP A 399 27.65 36.91 -16.39
N PRO A 400 26.85 37.13 -17.45
CA PRO A 400 26.52 36.11 -18.43
C PRO A 400 27.72 35.39 -19.03
N ALA A 401 28.82 36.09 -19.31
CA ALA A 401 29.99 35.49 -19.94
C ALA A 401 30.70 34.52 -18.99
N ASP A 402 30.88 34.93 -17.74
CA ASP A 402 31.43 34.08 -16.67
C ASP A 402 30.57 32.84 -16.43
N TYR A 403 29.25 33.00 -16.40
CA TYR A 403 28.35 31.88 -16.18
C TYR A 403 28.42 30.86 -17.31
N LEU A 404 28.34 31.32 -18.56
CA LEU A 404 28.41 30.45 -19.73
C LEU A 404 29.73 29.66 -19.78
N ARG A 405 30.84 30.26 -19.33
CA ARG A 405 32.14 29.56 -19.20
C ARG A 405 32.07 28.40 -18.21
N HIS A 406 31.47 28.58 -17.03
CA HIS A 406 31.43 27.55 -15.97
C HIS A 406 30.25 26.60 -16.05
N MET A 407 29.23 26.91 -16.85
CA MET A 407 27.98 26.14 -16.91
C MET A 407 28.23 24.68 -17.26
N GLY A 408 29.13 24.39 -18.21
CA GLY A 408 29.46 23.03 -18.60
C GLY A 408 30.02 22.20 -17.44
N ASP A 409 31.00 22.76 -16.72
CA ASP A 409 31.65 22.12 -15.57
C ASP A 409 30.67 21.89 -14.43
N MET A 410 29.90 22.94 -14.08
CA MET A 410 28.92 22.87 -13.00
C MET A 410 27.78 21.91 -13.33
N HIS A 411 27.32 21.85 -14.58
CA HIS A 411 26.34 20.86 -15.02
C HIS A 411 26.90 19.44 -14.93
N ALA A 412 28.11 19.19 -15.45
CA ALA A 412 28.74 17.88 -15.40
C ALA A 412 28.95 17.41 -13.96
N MET A 413 29.46 18.27 -13.09
CA MET A 413 29.69 17.93 -11.69
C MET A 413 28.43 17.72 -10.88
N SER A 414 27.42 18.58 -11.04
CA SER A 414 26.12 18.37 -10.37
C SER A 414 25.43 17.09 -10.85
N ALA A 415 25.55 16.76 -12.14
CA ALA A 415 25.06 15.51 -12.72
C ALA A 415 25.78 14.27 -12.15
N CYS A 416 27.12 14.31 -12.13
CA CYS A 416 27.99 13.31 -11.52
C CYS A 416 27.65 13.06 -10.04
N LEU A 417 27.54 14.14 -9.27
CA LEU A 417 27.25 14.07 -7.84
C LEU A 417 25.88 13.48 -7.57
N LYS A 418 24.86 13.90 -8.32
CA LYS A 418 23.51 13.35 -8.25
C LYS A 418 23.52 11.84 -8.61
N GLY A 419 24.17 11.47 -9.70
CA GLY A 419 24.26 10.08 -10.17
C GLY A 419 24.88 9.16 -9.12
N LEU A 420 26.11 9.50 -8.68
CA LEU A 420 26.86 8.71 -7.70
C LEU A 420 26.13 8.65 -6.35
N THR A 421 25.68 9.80 -5.82
CA THR A 421 25.02 9.84 -4.51
C THR A 421 23.69 9.10 -4.52
N GLY A 422 22.91 9.21 -5.60
CA GLY A 422 21.63 8.51 -5.74
C GLY A 422 21.78 6.98 -5.67
N TRP A 423 22.70 6.41 -6.46
CA TRP A 423 22.91 4.96 -6.49
C TRP A 423 23.65 4.44 -5.28
N TYR A 424 24.75 5.08 -4.87
CA TYR A 424 25.48 4.61 -3.70
C TYR A 424 24.64 4.76 -2.42
N GLY A 425 23.81 5.81 -2.32
CA GLY A 425 22.84 5.94 -1.24
C GLY A 425 21.82 4.79 -1.18
N SER A 426 21.33 4.30 -2.34
CA SER A 426 20.46 3.11 -2.38
C SER A 426 21.16 1.87 -1.81
N GLU A 427 22.42 1.65 -2.21
CA GLU A 427 23.22 0.54 -1.70
C GLU A 427 23.51 0.66 -0.20
N ILE A 428 23.76 1.88 0.29
CA ILE A 428 23.98 2.12 1.72
C ILE A 428 22.72 1.81 2.53
N LEU A 429 21.55 2.30 2.10
CA LEU A 429 20.29 2.07 2.81
C LEU A 429 19.96 0.58 2.91
N GLU A 430 20.08 -0.14 1.80
CA GLU A 430 19.85 -1.58 1.77
C GLU A 430 20.92 -2.34 2.58
N THR A 431 22.17 -1.88 2.58
CA THR A 431 23.23 -2.43 3.42
C THR A 431 22.95 -2.22 4.91
N CYS A 432 22.46 -1.05 5.30
CA CYS A 432 22.03 -0.76 6.67
C CYS A 432 20.87 -1.68 7.07
N ARG A 433 19.85 -1.83 6.22
CA ARG A 433 18.69 -2.71 6.47
C ARG A 433 19.12 -4.15 6.65
N ARG A 434 19.93 -4.69 5.73
CA ARG A 434 20.45 -6.07 5.80
C ARG A 434 21.37 -6.27 7.01
N GLY A 435 22.17 -5.26 7.36
CA GLY A 435 23.04 -5.28 8.53
C GLY A 435 22.26 -5.42 9.85
N CYS A 436 21.07 -4.83 9.93
CA CYS A 436 20.19 -4.93 11.10
C CYS A 436 19.32 -6.22 11.14
N GLY A 437 19.43 -7.10 10.14
CA GLY A 437 18.67 -8.36 10.08
C GLY A 437 17.15 -8.16 10.08
N GLY A 438 16.42 -9.14 10.64
CA GLY A 438 14.95 -9.13 10.63
C GLY A 438 14.32 -7.95 11.37
N HIS A 439 15.02 -7.33 12.33
CA HIS A 439 14.47 -6.19 13.06
C HIS A 439 14.27 -4.96 12.15
N ALA A 440 15.17 -4.70 11.20
CA ALA A 440 15.00 -3.59 10.26
C ALA A 440 13.97 -3.87 9.14
N TYR A 441 13.37 -5.07 9.09
CA TYR A 441 12.21 -5.31 8.24
C TYR A 441 10.91 -4.76 8.87
N SER A 442 10.91 -4.51 10.17
CA SER A 442 9.83 -3.80 10.84
C SER A 442 9.88 -2.31 10.49
N ALA A 443 8.76 -1.77 9.99
CA ALA A 443 8.64 -0.37 9.62
C ALA A 443 8.96 0.58 10.78
N TYR A 444 8.62 0.19 12.03
CA TYR A 444 8.91 0.96 13.24
C TYR A 444 10.40 1.25 13.46
N ASN A 445 11.30 0.55 12.77
CA ASN A 445 12.74 0.75 12.86
C ASN A 445 13.30 1.69 11.77
N GLY A 446 12.43 2.39 11.04
CA GLY A 446 12.74 3.55 10.20
C GLY A 446 13.42 3.25 8.87
N ILE A 447 14.31 2.26 8.79
CA ILE A 447 15.13 2.04 7.58
C ILE A 447 14.29 1.72 6.33
N SER A 448 13.25 0.89 6.45
CA SER A 448 12.38 0.56 5.31
C SER A 448 11.59 1.78 4.81
N HIS A 449 11.17 2.66 5.72
CA HIS A 449 10.59 3.96 5.37
C HIS A 449 11.60 4.83 4.61
N LEU A 450 12.82 4.98 5.14
CA LEU A 450 13.89 5.73 4.46
C LEU A 450 14.19 5.20 3.04
N ILE A 451 14.14 3.88 2.83
CA ILE A 451 14.26 3.27 1.49
C ILE A 451 13.11 3.67 0.57
N GLY A 452 11.87 3.64 1.06
CA GLY A 452 10.69 4.08 0.30
C GLY A 452 10.76 5.55 -0.10
N GLU A 453 11.26 6.41 0.79
CA GLU A 453 11.46 7.85 0.52
C GLU A 453 12.66 8.12 -0.42
N TRP A 454 13.63 7.19 -0.51
CA TRP A 454 14.86 7.38 -1.27
C TRP A 454 14.73 7.18 -2.78
N GLY A 455 13.86 6.27 -3.23
CA GLY A 455 13.85 5.79 -4.62
C GLY A 455 13.81 6.92 -5.66
N VAL A 456 13.09 8.00 -5.38
CA VAL A 456 13.00 9.20 -6.23
C VAL A 456 14.37 9.84 -6.50
N MET A 457 15.34 9.71 -5.61
CA MET A 457 16.68 10.30 -5.75
C MET A 457 17.48 9.71 -6.92
N THR A 458 17.11 8.51 -7.38
CA THR A 458 17.74 7.87 -8.54
C THR A 458 17.13 8.33 -9.88
N THR A 459 15.94 8.95 -9.84
CA THR A 459 15.11 9.22 -11.03
C THR A 459 14.76 10.71 -11.20
N GLY A 460 14.30 11.39 -10.14
CA GLY A 460 14.02 12.83 -10.12
C GLY A 460 15.29 13.68 -10.28
N GLY A 461 15.16 14.93 -10.71
CA GLY A 461 16.30 15.82 -11.03
C GLY A 461 17.15 15.39 -12.25
N GLY A 462 16.72 14.34 -12.96
CA GLY A 462 17.35 13.71 -14.11
C GLY A 462 17.72 12.25 -13.82
N ASP A 463 17.47 11.34 -14.77
CA ASP A 463 17.86 9.94 -14.64
C ASP A 463 19.38 9.79 -14.47
N ASN A 464 19.81 8.93 -13.53
CA ASN A 464 21.23 8.78 -13.20
C ASN A 464 22.09 8.35 -14.39
N VAL A 465 21.63 7.40 -15.21
CA VAL A 465 22.37 6.92 -16.39
C VAL A 465 22.56 8.07 -17.37
N VAL A 466 21.46 8.76 -17.72
CA VAL A 466 21.47 9.87 -18.67
C VAL A 466 22.35 11.02 -18.18
N LEU A 467 22.28 11.37 -16.89
CA LEU A 467 23.10 12.43 -16.29
C LEU A 467 24.59 12.10 -16.35
N LEU A 468 24.98 10.88 -16.00
CA LEU A 468 26.37 10.44 -16.03
C LEU A 468 26.91 10.38 -17.47
N GLN A 469 26.10 9.97 -18.44
CA GLN A 469 26.44 10.05 -19.86
C GLN A 469 26.66 11.50 -20.33
N GLN A 470 25.82 12.45 -19.89
CA GLN A 470 25.99 13.87 -20.20
C GLN A 470 27.28 14.43 -19.60
N ALA A 471 27.60 14.07 -18.36
CA ALA A 471 28.85 14.48 -17.73
C ALA A 471 30.07 13.91 -18.49
N ALA A 472 30.04 12.62 -18.85
CA ALA A 472 31.11 12.00 -19.63
C ALA A 472 31.35 12.69 -20.98
N ARG A 473 30.29 13.10 -21.69
CA ARG A 473 30.42 13.86 -22.95
C ARG A 473 31.17 15.17 -22.76
N TYR A 474 30.90 15.89 -21.67
CA TYR A 474 31.66 17.10 -21.32
C TYR A 474 33.13 16.78 -21.04
N LEU A 475 33.42 15.73 -20.24
CA LEU A 475 34.79 15.32 -19.93
C LEU A 475 35.58 14.91 -21.18
N LEU A 476 34.98 14.13 -22.08
CA LEU A 476 35.58 13.70 -23.33
C LEU A 476 35.91 14.89 -24.23
N HIS A 477 34.97 15.84 -24.36
CA HIS A 477 35.17 17.05 -25.14
C HIS A 477 36.34 17.88 -24.58
N GLN A 478 36.39 18.11 -23.27
CA GLN A 478 37.46 18.88 -22.64
C GLN A 478 38.83 18.19 -22.76
N LEU A 479 38.88 16.87 -22.64
CA LEU A 479 40.11 16.12 -22.88
C LEU A 479 40.59 16.24 -24.34
N GLU A 480 39.68 16.14 -25.31
CA GLU A 480 40.00 16.31 -26.73
C GLU A 480 40.54 17.71 -27.02
N GLN A 481 39.89 18.75 -26.48
CA GLN A 481 40.37 20.14 -26.62
C GLN A 481 41.81 20.31 -26.11
N GLN A 482 42.11 19.76 -24.93
CA GLN A 482 43.44 19.85 -24.35
C GLN A 482 44.50 19.01 -25.10
N LEU A 483 44.14 17.82 -25.59
CA LEU A 483 45.10 16.95 -26.29
C LEU A 483 45.41 17.44 -27.70
N GLU A 484 44.39 17.91 -28.44
CA GLU A 484 44.52 18.30 -29.85
C GLU A 484 44.91 19.77 -30.02
N PHE A 485 44.40 20.67 -29.17
CA PHE A 485 44.55 22.12 -29.33
C PHE A 485 45.28 22.82 -28.18
N ASP A 486 45.63 22.10 -27.10
CA ASP A 486 46.21 22.67 -25.88
C ASP A 486 45.30 23.77 -25.25
N GLU A 487 43.99 23.62 -25.45
CA GLU A 487 42.98 24.57 -24.97
C GLU A 487 42.38 24.11 -23.64
N TYR A 488 42.41 25.00 -22.65
CA TYR A 488 41.75 24.83 -21.36
C TYR A 488 40.97 26.10 -20.98
N PRO A 489 39.69 26.01 -20.59
CA PRO A 489 38.89 27.19 -20.26
C PRO A 489 39.44 27.97 -19.05
N SER A 490 39.36 29.30 -19.11
CA SER A 490 39.67 30.14 -17.95
C SER A 490 38.48 30.18 -16.98
N PHE A 491 38.70 29.66 -15.77
CA PHE A 491 37.70 29.61 -14.70
C PHE A 491 38.05 30.57 -13.54
N LYS A 492 37.03 31.06 -12.84
CA LYS A 492 37.13 31.94 -11.65
C LYS A 492 37.59 31.20 -10.39
N PHE A 493 37.41 29.88 -10.38
CA PHE A 493 37.79 28.99 -9.29
C PHE A 493 38.29 27.68 -9.88
N LYS A 494 38.97 26.89 -9.05
CA LYS A 494 39.48 25.56 -9.43
C LYS A 494 38.32 24.68 -9.89
N SER A 495 38.41 24.21 -11.13
CA SER A 495 37.43 23.34 -11.78
C SER A 495 37.64 21.88 -11.40
N SER A 496 36.60 21.05 -11.51
CA SER A 496 36.72 19.61 -11.29
C SER A 496 37.61 18.91 -12.31
N ILE A 497 37.79 19.51 -13.48
CA ILE A 497 38.61 18.98 -14.58
C ILE A 497 40.03 19.56 -14.60
N ASP A 498 40.50 20.18 -13.52
CA ASP A 498 41.85 20.79 -13.45
C ASP A 498 42.97 19.79 -13.83
N TYR A 499 42.79 18.51 -13.51
CA TYR A 499 43.71 17.42 -13.88
C TYR A 499 43.86 17.22 -15.40
N ILE A 500 42.93 17.70 -16.22
CA ILE A 500 43.01 17.57 -17.69
C ILE A 500 44.20 18.35 -18.25
N LYS A 501 44.63 19.45 -17.62
CA LYS A 501 45.82 20.22 -18.02
C LYS A 501 47.07 19.34 -18.16
N ASP A 502 47.21 18.38 -17.26
CA ASP A 502 48.33 17.44 -17.19
C ASP A 502 48.09 16.13 -17.98
N SER A 503 47.03 16.06 -18.81
CA SER A 503 46.63 14.85 -19.55
C SER A 503 47.79 14.20 -20.34
N LYS A 504 48.62 15.01 -21.01
CA LYS A 504 49.81 14.54 -21.74
C LYS A 504 50.83 13.84 -20.83
N ARG A 505 50.96 14.25 -19.55
CA ARG A 505 51.81 13.59 -18.54
C ARG A 505 51.19 12.25 -18.13
N TYR A 506 49.92 12.28 -17.76
CA TYR A 506 49.18 11.10 -17.30
C TYR A 506 49.14 9.97 -18.33
N LEU A 507 49.00 10.29 -19.62
CA LEU A 507 49.05 9.29 -20.69
C LEU A 507 50.43 8.64 -20.85
N LYS A 508 51.53 9.38 -20.62
CA LYS A 508 52.90 8.87 -20.72
C LYS A 508 53.28 7.93 -19.58
N ASN A 509 52.68 8.09 -18.41
CA ASN A 509 52.94 7.24 -17.25
C ASN A 509 52.49 5.80 -17.58
N LYS A 510 53.43 4.84 -17.58
CA LYS A 510 53.12 3.44 -17.94
C LYS A 510 52.49 2.67 -16.79
N THR A 511 52.99 2.85 -15.58
CA THR A 511 52.54 2.15 -14.38
C THR A 511 52.56 3.11 -13.20
N TRP A 512 51.77 2.81 -12.17
CA TRP A 512 51.84 3.56 -10.91
C TRP A 512 53.21 3.33 -10.26
N SER A 513 53.94 4.40 -9.98
CA SER A 513 55.34 4.35 -9.55
C SER A 513 55.55 3.97 -8.07
N VAL A 514 54.52 3.49 -7.39
CA VAL A 514 54.51 3.26 -5.95
C VAL A 514 54.47 1.77 -5.65
N TYR A 515 55.36 1.31 -4.77
CA TYR A 515 55.46 -0.11 -4.42
C TYR A 515 54.40 -0.54 -3.39
N HIS A 516 54.08 0.31 -2.41
CA HIS A 516 53.02 0.05 -1.42
C HIS A 516 51.96 1.14 -1.44
N ALA A 517 50.70 0.76 -1.69
CA ALA A 517 49.60 1.71 -1.76
C ALA A 517 49.42 2.49 -0.44
N SER A 518 49.81 1.90 0.69
CA SER A 518 49.75 2.50 2.04
C SER A 518 50.56 3.79 2.22
N ASP A 519 51.52 4.09 1.33
CA ASP A 519 52.20 5.39 1.29
C ASP A 519 51.20 6.53 1.06
N GLY A 520 50.10 6.25 0.36
CA GLY A 520 48.98 7.17 0.14
C GLY A 520 48.24 7.60 1.40
N ILE A 521 48.40 6.91 2.54
CA ILE A 521 47.83 7.36 3.83
C ILE A 521 48.51 8.64 4.32
N LYS A 522 49.82 8.77 4.07
CA LYS A 522 50.64 9.90 4.54
C LYS A 522 50.58 11.06 3.56
N ASP A 523 50.58 10.73 2.27
CA ASP A 523 50.60 11.69 1.17
C ASP A 523 49.48 11.41 0.16
N PHE A 524 48.44 12.25 0.18
CA PHE A 524 47.32 12.11 -0.74
C PHE A 524 47.66 12.43 -2.20
N THR A 525 48.79 13.08 -2.48
CA THR A 525 49.22 13.32 -3.87
C THR A 525 49.52 12.00 -4.59
N VAL A 526 49.99 10.99 -3.87
CA VAL A 526 50.21 9.62 -4.37
C VAL A 526 48.90 8.99 -4.86
N LEU A 527 47.81 9.17 -4.11
CA LEU A 527 46.48 8.66 -4.47
C LEU A 527 45.87 9.46 -5.63
N LEU A 528 46.01 10.79 -5.62
CA LEU A 528 45.55 11.67 -6.71
C LEU A 528 46.25 11.36 -8.03
N GLU A 529 47.56 11.16 -8.02
CA GLU A 529 48.33 10.81 -9.22
C GLU A 529 47.85 9.48 -9.82
N ALA A 530 47.54 8.48 -8.98
CA ALA A 530 46.95 7.23 -9.44
C ALA A 530 45.56 7.44 -10.07
N MET A 531 44.66 8.12 -9.36
CA MET A 531 43.28 8.32 -9.79
C MET A 531 43.18 9.16 -11.07
N TYR A 532 43.93 10.27 -11.17
CA TYR A 532 43.94 11.11 -12.36
C TYR A 532 44.58 10.41 -13.56
N SER A 533 45.62 9.59 -13.34
CA SER A 533 46.19 8.75 -14.41
C SER A 533 45.14 7.78 -14.97
N ILE A 534 44.39 7.11 -14.09
CA ILE A 534 43.32 6.18 -14.50
C ILE A 534 42.23 6.94 -15.25
N LEU A 535 41.73 8.07 -14.71
CA LEU A 535 40.68 8.86 -15.34
C LEU A 535 41.06 9.33 -16.75
N VAL A 536 42.25 9.93 -16.91
CA VAL A 536 42.71 10.42 -18.21
C VAL A 536 42.89 9.27 -19.21
N LYS A 537 43.48 8.15 -18.78
CA LYS A 537 43.65 6.97 -19.65
C LYS A 537 42.31 6.40 -20.08
N ARG A 538 41.36 6.21 -19.15
CA ARG A 538 40.00 5.73 -19.48
C ARG A 538 39.27 6.68 -20.42
N LEU A 539 39.26 7.99 -20.15
CA LEU A 539 38.66 8.98 -21.03
C LEU A 539 39.29 8.95 -22.44
N HIS A 540 40.62 8.81 -22.52
CA HIS A 540 41.31 8.68 -23.79
C HIS A 540 40.93 7.39 -24.54
N SER A 541 40.93 6.24 -23.86
CA SER A 541 40.52 4.96 -24.43
C SER A 541 39.06 4.93 -24.90
N ILE A 542 38.17 5.62 -24.17
CA ILE A 542 36.78 5.81 -24.57
C ILE A 542 36.71 6.69 -25.83
N SER A 543 37.42 7.83 -25.85
CA SER A 543 37.50 8.71 -27.03
C SER A 543 38.00 7.96 -28.26
N MET A 544 39.05 7.15 -28.12
CA MET A 544 39.59 6.32 -29.21
C MET A 544 38.61 5.24 -29.67
N SER A 545 37.83 4.65 -28.75
CA SER A 545 36.77 3.71 -29.10
C SER A 545 35.67 4.39 -29.90
N ILE A 546 35.20 5.59 -29.49
CA ILE A 546 34.21 6.38 -30.23
C ILE A 546 34.70 6.69 -31.65
N LYS A 547 35.99 6.97 -31.85
CA LYS A 547 36.56 7.19 -33.19
C LYS A 547 36.56 5.92 -34.07
N LYS A 548 36.41 4.73 -33.48
CA LYS A 548 36.38 3.42 -34.17
C LYS A 548 34.98 2.80 -34.28
N SER A 549 34.04 3.21 -33.42
CA SER A 549 32.68 2.67 -33.31
C SER A 549 31.66 3.80 -33.22
N THR A 550 30.47 3.54 -32.65
CA THR A 550 29.49 4.59 -32.35
C THR A 550 29.63 5.09 -30.91
N ALA A 551 29.08 6.27 -30.60
CA ALA A 551 29.04 6.78 -29.23
C ALA A 551 28.11 5.97 -28.33
N GLU A 552 27.12 5.32 -28.93
CA GLU A 552 26.15 4.43 -28.30
C GLU A 552 26.82 3.17 -27.73
N ASP A 553 27.83 2.63 -28.41
CA ASP A 553 28.53 1.39 -28.00
C ASP A 553 29.34 1.53 -26.72
N VAL A 554 29.67 2.76 -26.31
CA VAL A 554 30.53 3.05 -25.13
C VAL A 554 29.78 3.69 -23.96
N LEU A 555 28.45 3.74 -24.00
CA LEU A 555 27.65 4.45 -23.01
C LEU A 555 27.83 3.93 -21.58
N LEU A 556 28.04 2.61 -21.38
CA LEU A 556 28.32 2.06 -20.05
C LEU A 556 29.69 2.49 -19.51
N GLU A 557 30.70 2.55 -20.37
CA GLU A 557 32.02 3.06 -20.00
C GLU A 557 31.98 4.56 -19.69
N CYS A 558 31.12 5.32 -20.41
CA CYS A 558 30.83 6.72 -20.11
C CYS A 558 30.20 6.90 -18.72
N VAL A 559 29.22 6.06 -18.37
CA VAL A 559 28.62 6.09 -17.01
C VAL A 559 29.71 5.84 -15.97
N ARG A 560 30.48 4.75 -16.14
CA ARG A 560 31.51 4.32 -15.18
C ARG A 560 32.59 5.38 -14.96
N VAL A 561 33.08 6.02 -16.03
CA VAL A 561 34.13 7.06 -15.91
C VAL A 561 33.59 8.34 -15.27
N ALA A 562 32.32 8.69 -15.48
CA ALA A 562 31.67 9.83 -14.84
C ALA A 562 31.44 9.59 -13.33
N GLU A 563 31.06 8.37 -12.93
CA GLU A 563 30.98 7.99 -11.50
C GLU A 563 32.35 8.11 -10.84
N MET A 564 33.39 7.56 -11.49
CA MET A 564 34.76 7.65 -11.00
C MET A 564 35.22 9.12 -10.89
N HIS A 565 34.93 9.95 -11.89
CA HIS A 565 35.26 11.38 -11.86
C HIS A 565 34.67 12.07 -10.65
N CYS A 566 33.39 11.79 -10.33
CA CYS A 566 32.74 12.31 -9.13
C CYS A 566 33.46 11.87 -7.85
N ALA A 567 33.74 10.57 -7.75
CA ALA A 567 34.37 9.98 -6.57
C ALA A 567 35.77 10.56 -6.31
N VAL A 568 36.55 10.74 -7.38
CA VAL A 568 37.89 11.37 -7.33
C VAL A 568 37.78 12.85 -6.97
N PHE A 569 36.80 13.58 -7.50
CA PHE A 569 36.59 14.97 -7.11
C PHE A 569 36.30 15.10 -5.62
N MET A 570 35.41 14.25 -5.08
CA MET A 570 35.13 14.20 -3.65
C MET A 570 36.38 13.92 -2.81
N PHE A 571 37.24 12.99 -3.26
CA PHE A 571 38.53 12.75 -2.62
C PHE A 571 39.45 13.97 -2.69
N SER A 572 39.52 14.65 -3.84
CA SER A 572 40.36 15.84 -4.01
C SER A 572 39.95 16.99 -3.07
N VAL A 573 38.65 17.17 -2.84
CA VAL A 573 38.12 18.15 -1.87
C VAL A 573 38.55 17.78 -0.46
N GLY A 574 38.40 16.52 -0.07
CA GLY A 574 38.85 16.04 1.24
C GLY A 574 40.37 16.17 1.39
N ALA A 575 41.14 15.86 0.36
CA ALA A 575 42.60 15.93 0.38
C ALA A 575 43.10 17.37 0.54
N GLU A 576 42.46 18.32 -0.15
CA GLU A 576 42.75 19.75 0.01
C GLU A 576 42.34 20.24 1.40
N LYS A 577 41.17 19.85 1.89
CA LYS A 577 40.64 20.34 3.18
C LYS A 577 41.31 19.71 4.41
N TYR A 578 41.77 18.47 4.31
CA TYR A 578 42.21 17.67 5.48
C TYR A 578 43.62 17.06 5.33
N GLY A 579 44.27 17.19 4.17
CA GLY A 579 45.57 16.59 3.89
C GLY A 579 46.78 17.38 4.41
N HIS A 580 46.61 18.66 4.77
CA HIS A 580 47.71 19.58 5.11
C HIS A 580 48.50 19.16 6.37
N PRO A 581 49.86 19.15 6.32
CA PRO A 581 50.68 18.81 7.49
C PRO A 581 50.59 19.82 8.63
N THR A 582 50.34 21.10 8.33
CA THR A 582 50.34 22.23 9.27
C THR A 582 49.00 22.47 9.95
N GLY A 583 48.01 21.61 9.71
CA GLY A 583 46.64 21.80 10.15
C GLY A 583 45.80 22.63 9.18
N THR A 584 44.48 22.50 9.28
CA THR A 584 43.50 23.36 8.60
C THR A 584 42.97 24.37 9.62
N PRO A 585 43.02 25.68 9.36
CA PRO A 585 42.55 26.69 10.32
C PRO A 585 41.12 26.42 10.78
N ASN A 586 40.85 26.63 12.07
CA ASN A 586 39.53 26.48 12.70
C ASN A 586 38.96 25.05 12.70
N ILE A 587 39.81 24.02 12.62
CA ILE A 587 39.42 22.62 12.85
C ILE A 587 40.20 22.09 14.06
N GLU A 588 39.49 21.50 15.02
CA GLU A 588 40.09 20.91 16.21
C GLU A 588 41.06 19.76 15.80
N PRO A 589 42.27 19.67 16.39
CA PRO A 589 43.31 18.73 15.95
C PRO A 589 42.88 17.25 15.88
N SER A 590 42.13 16.76 16.86
CA SER A 590 41.64 15.37 16.85
C SER A 590 40.60 15.13 15.76
N VAL A 591 39.72 16.11 15.51
CA VAL A 591 38.76 16.12 14.39
C VAL A 591 39.48 16.15 13.04
N LEU A 592 40.53 16.96 12.89
CA LEU A 592 41.33 16.97 11.67
C LEU A 592 41.98 15.59 11.43
N ALA A 593 42.53 14.97 12.47
CA ALA A 593 43.15 13.65 12.37
C ALA A 593 42.16 12.56 11.91
N ILE A 594 40.96 12.51 12.50
CA ILE A 594 39.93 11.54 12.08
C ILE A 594 39.40 11.85 10.67
N MET A 595 39.22 13.13 10.30
CA MET A 595 38.79 13.52 8.95
C MET A 595 39.86 13.21 7.88
N LYS A 596 41.14 13.32 8.21
CA LYS A 596 42.24 12.85 7.36
C LYS A 596 42.14 11.34 7.15
N LYS A 597 41.86 10.57 8.22
CA LYS A 597 41.70 9.11 8.13
C LYS A 597 40.48 8.69 7.31
N LEU A 598 39.36 9.40 7.42
CA LEU A 598 38.17 9.20 6.57
C LEU A 598 38.43 9.58 5.11
N THR A 599 39.18 10.65 4.87
CA THR A 599 39.60 11.06 3.52
C THR A 599 40.48 9.98 2.89
N ALA A 600 41.44 9.44 3.64
CA ALA A 600 42.25 8.30 3.21
C ALA A 600 41.35 7.10 2.88
N LEU A 601 40.43 6.73 3.77
CA LEU A 601 39.50 5.62 3.53
C LEU A 601 38.69 5.83 2.24
N TRP A 602 38.17 7.02 2.01
CA TRP A 602 37.45 7.33 0.78
C TRP A 602 38.36 7.17 -0.45
N GLY A 603 39.59 7.68 -0.40
CA GLY A 603 40.54 7.49 -1.49
C GLY A 603 40.83 6.01 -1.79
N PHE A 604 41.04 5.19 -0.77
CA PHE A 604 41.20 3.75 -0.94
C PHE A 604 39.90 3.07 -1.38
N HIS A 605 38.73 3.55 -0.97
CA HIS A 605 37.45 3.04 -1.45
C HIS A 605 37.29 3.30 -2.96
N VAL A 606 37.68 4.48 -3.44
CA VAL A 606 37.68 4.80 -4.88
C VAL A 606 38.64 3.87 -5.64
N LEU A 607 39.88 3.73 -5.18
CA LEU A 607 40.83 2.83 -5.84
C LEU A 607 40.40 1.36 -5.76
N TYR A 608 39.82 0.91 -4.65
CA TYR A 608 39.28 -0.44 -4.51
C TYR A 608 38.16 -0.69 -5.52
N THR A 609 37.20 0.25 -5.61
CA THR A 609 36.01 0.16 -6.46
C THR A 609 36.31 0.26 -7.96
N TYR A 610 37.33 1.03 -8.34
CA TYR A 610 37.69 1.29 -9.74
C TYR A 610 39.07 0.75 -10.13
N SER A 611 39.63 -0.16 -9.32
CA SER A 611 40.93 -0.80 -9.60
C SER A 611 40.91 -1.56 -10.93
N ASP A 612 39.76 -2.12 -11.30
CA ASP A 612 39.52 -2.77 -12.59
C ASP A 612 39.78 -1.82 -13.77
N GLN A 613 39.46 -0.53 -13.63
CA GLN A 613 39.69 0.47 -14.66
C GLN A 613 41.18 0.76 -14.84
N GLY A 614 41.93 0.85 -13.73
CA GLY A 614 43.39 1.00 -13.79
C GLY A 614 44.10 -0.23 -14.33
N PHE A 615 43.56 -1.42 -14.06
CA PHE A 615 44.07 -2.69 -14.59
C PHE A 615 43.83 -2.83 -16.10
N LYS A 616 42.62 -2.45 -16.58
CA LYS A 616 42.29 -2.42 -18.02
C LYS A 616 43.24 -1.55 -18.84
N GLU A 617 43.78 -0.49 -18.23
CA GLU A 617 44.72 0.45 -18.86
C GLU A 617 46.19 0.06 -18.64
N GLU A 618 46.44 -1.14 -18.10
CA GLU A 618 47.78 -1.66 -17.75
C GLU A 618 48.57 -0.76 -16.77
N TYR A 619 47.88 0.19 -16.13
CA TYR A 619 48.49 1.16 -15.23
C TYR A 619 48.62 0.62 -13.79
N LEU A 620 47.66 -0.20 -13.36
CA LEU A 620 47.73 -0.93 -12.09
C LEU A 620 48.16 -2.38 -12.34
N THR A 621 49.12 -2.85 -11.55
CA THR A 621 49.56 -4.25 -11.54
C THR A 621 48.73 -5.07 -10.56
N PRO A 622 48.73 -6.41 -10.63
CA PRO A 622 48.09 -7.25 -9.63
C PRO A 622 48.53 -6.97 -8.18
N ASP A 623 49.80 -6.62 -7.96
CA ASP A 623 50.32 -6.32 -6.63
C ASP A 623 49.85 -4.95 -6.12
N HIS A 624 49.67 -3.96 -7.01
CA HIS A 624 49.00 -2.71 -6.62
C HIS A 624 47.57 -2.97 -6.14
N ILE A 625 46.81 -3.82 -6.83
CA ILE A 625 45.41 -4.15 -6.46
C ILE A 625 45.36 -4.82 -5.09
N LYS A 626 46.21 -5.82 -4.84
CA LYS A 626 46.31 -6.46 -3.51
C LYS A 626 46.67 -5.45 -2.43
N SER A 627 47.66 -4.59 -2.68
CA SER A 627 48.08 -3.57 -1.72
C SER A 627 46.97 -2.55 -1.42
N ILE A 628 46.17 -2.17 -2.42
CA ILE A 628 44.98 -1.31 -2.25
C ILE A 628 43.94 -2.01 -1.36
N GLU A 629 43.63 -3.28 -1.63
CA GLU A 629 42.64 -4.06 -0.88
C GLU A 629 43.05 -4.27 0.59
N GLU A 630 44.29 -4.69 0.84
CA GLU A 630 44.83 -4.87 2.18
C GLU A 630 44.76 -3.55 2.98
N THR A 631 45.21 -2.45 2.36
CA THR A 631 45.20 -1.13 3.00
C THR A 631 43.78 -0.64 3.29
N TYR A 632 42.85 -0.83 2.35
CA TYR A 632 41.44 -0.48 2.52
C TYR A 632 40.80 -1.21 3.71
N ILE A 633 41.03 -2.52 3.83
CA ILE A 633 40.51 -3.34 4.92
C ILE A 633 41.15 -2.93 6.26
N ASP A 634 42.45 -2.65 6.28
CA ASP A 634 43.16 -2.24 7.49
C ASP A 634 42.68 -0.88 8.00
N ILE A 635 42.43 0.08 7.11
CA ILE A 635 41.85 1.37 7.49
C ILE A 635 40.45 1.16 8.07
N CYS A 636 39.59 0.36 7.43
CA CYS A 636 38.26 0.02 7.96
C CYS A 636 38.35 -0.59 9.38
N LYS A 637 39.24 -1.56 9.57
CA LYS A 637 39.45 -2.21 10.88
C LYS A 637 39.90 -1.20 11.94
N SER A 638 40.82 -0.29 11.59
CA SER A 638 41.32 0.75 12.49
C SER A 638 40.29 1.84 12.83
N LEU A 639 39.21 1.95 12.05
CA LEU A 639 38.09 2.88 12.28
C LEU A 639 36.92 2.22 13.02
N ARG A 640 36.95 0.90 13.23
CA ARG A 640 35.82 0.20 13.88
C ARG A 640 35.48 0.84 15.21
N SER A 641 36.46 1.02 16.11
CA SER A 641 36.22 1.53 17.48
C SER A 641 35.72 2.98 17.50
N GLN A 642 35.80 3.66 16.36
CA GLN A 642 35.44 5.05 16.17
C GLN A 642 34.00 5.20 15.64
N VAL A 643 33.36 4.11 15.22
CA VAL A 643 32.13 4.13 14.42
C VAL A 643 30.97 4.87 15.10
N ILE A 644 30.84 4.76 16.42
CA ILE A 644 29.78 5.45 17.16
C ILE A 644 30.06 6.94 17.29
N GLY A 645 31.30 7.36 17.56
CA GLY A 645 31.64 8.77 17.56
C GLY A 645 31.43 9.41 16.19
N LEU A 646 31.71 8.67 15.11
CA LEU A 646 31.53 9.15 13.75
C LEU A 646 30.06 9.34 13.37
N THR A 647 29.15 8.46 13.82
CA THR A 647 27.70 8.61 13.56
C THR A 647 26.99 9.50 14.56
N ASP A 648 27.47 9.61 15.81
CA ASP A 648 27.02 10.62 16.76
C ASP A 648 27.45 12.04 16.33
N GLY A 649 28.56 12.16 15.58
CA GLY A 649 28.97 13.40 14.90
C GLY A 649 27.94 13.96 13.90
N PHE A 650 26.95 13.16 13.45
CA PHE A 650 25.84 13.70 12.66
C PHE A 650 24.83 14.51 13.51
N ALA A 651 24.91 14.39 14.84
CA ALA A 651 24.13 15.15 15.83
C ALA A 651 22.60 15.05 15.69
N ILE A 652 22.09 13.87 15.32
CA ILE A 652 20.66 13.61 15.12
C ILE A 652 20.04 13.03 16.40
N PRO A 653 19.01 13.67 16.99
CA PRO A 653 18.36 13.18 18.20
C PRO A 653 17.41 12.01 17.92
N ASP A 654 17.14 11.19 18.95
CA ASP A 654 16.39 9.93 18.79
C ASP A 654 14.95 10.13 18.25
N PHE A 655 14.28 11.24 18.61
CA PHE A 655 12.92 11.52 18.13
C PHE A 655 12.87 11.85 16.62
N VAL A 656 14.00 12.26 16.05
CA VAL A 656 14.16 12.49 14.60
C VAL A 656 14.50 11.21 13.87
N ILE A 657 15.36 10.37 14.46
CA ILE A 657 15.71 9.05 13.90
C ILE A 657 14.48 8.12 13.81
N LYS A 658 13.52 8.28 14.74
CA LYS A 658 12.25 7.54 14.76
C LYS A 658 12.42 6.00 14.76
N ALA A 659 13.54 5.50 15.26
CA ALA A 659 13.86 4.07 15.31
C ALA A 659 14.22 3.63 16.74
N PRO A 660 13.40 2.80 17.41
CA PRO A 660 13.67 2.37 18.78
C PRO A 660 14.90 1.46 18.88
N ILE A 661 15.32 0.80 17.79
CA ILE A 661 16.56 0.02 17.75
C ILE A 661 17.84 0.85 17.68
N ALA A 662 17.72 2.18 17.65
CA ALA A 662 18.82 3.12 17.48
C ALA A 662 18.93 4.13 18.62
N LYS A 663 18.34 3.83 19.78
CA LYS A 663 18.41 4.68 20.97
C LYS A 663 19.85 5.13 21.25
N TYR A 664 20.04 6.41 21.51
CA TYR A 664 21.35 6.98 21.84
C TYR A 664 22.01 6.21 22.99
N ASN A 665 21.29 5.90 24.05
CA ASN A 665 21.84 5.18 25.21
C ASN A 665 22.10 3.68 24.97
N GLY A 666 21.73 3.11 23.82
CA GLY A 666 21.86 1.68 23.53
C GLY A 666 20.79 0.77 24.13
N ASP A 667 19.80 1.31 24.85
CA ASP A 667 18.69 0.53 25.42
C ASP A 667 17.59 0.26 24.39
N ILE A 668 17.87 -0.69 23.50
CA ILE A 668 17.08 -0.88 22.27
C ILE A 668 15.93 -1.89 22.41
N TYR A 669 16.08 -2.90 23.28
CA TYR A 669 15.17 -4.05 23.28
C TYR A 669 13.84 -3.70 23.96
N GLU A 670 13.90 -3.06 25.12
CA GLU A 670 12.71 -2.58 25.83
C GLU A 670 12.02 -1.47 25.02
N ALA A 671 12.80 -0.53 24.48
CA ALA A 671 12.27 0.54 23.63
C ALA A 671 11.53 0.00 22.39
N TYR A 672 12.07 -1.03 21.72
CA TYR A 672 11.42 -1.62 20.56
C TYR A 672 10.14 -2.35 20.94
N PHE A 673 10.17 -3.14 22.02
CA PHE A 673 8.98 -3.88 22.46
C PHE A 673 7.87 -2.95 22.96
N ASP A 674 8.21 -1.89 23.68
CA ASP A 674 7.24 -0.87 24.15
C ASP A 674 6.56 -0.16 22.98
N THR A 675 7.28 0.06 21.87
CA THR A 675 6.70 0.61 20.64
C THR A 675 5.62 -0.31 20.09
N LEU A 676 5.85 -1.63 20.05
CA LEU A 676 4.88 -2.61 19.56
C LEU A 676 3.65 -2.73 20.46
N LEU A 677 3.84 -2.74 21.78
CA LEU A 677 2.74 -2.82 22.74
C LEU A 677 1.86 -1.56 22.74
N SER A 678 2.44 -0.42 22.38
CA SER A 678 1.72 0.86 22.29
C SER A 678 0.95 1.03 20.98
N ALA A 679 1.31 0.28 19.94
CA ALA A 679 0.67 0.38 18.63
C ALA A 679 -0.83 0.01 18.67
N PRO A 680 -1.72 0.73 17.96
CA PRO A 680 -3.14 0.43 17.94
C PRO A 680 -3.42 -0.98 17.41
N LYS A 681 -4.35 -1.70 18.06
CA LYS A 681 -4.78 -3.05 17.65
C LYS A 681 -3.64 -4.07 17.48
N SER A 682 -2.46 -3.85 18.07
CA SER A 682 -1.32 -4.80 18.01
C SER A 682 -1.55 -6.07 18.84
N THR A 683 -2.47 -6.01 19.80
CA THR A 683 -2.91 -7.14 20.63
C THR A 683 -4.43 -7.25 20.64
N GLY A 684 -4.94 -8.45 20.87
CA GLY A 684 -6.38 -8.74 20.94
C GLY A 684 -6.91 -9.55 19.75
N VAL A 685 -8.24 -9.67 19.66
CA VAL A 685 -8.91 -10.37 18.56
C VAL A 685 -8.90 -9.48 17.32
N PRO A 686 -8.42 -9.98 16.15
CA PRO A 686 -8.39 -9.17 14.95
C PRO A 686 -9.81 -8.87 14.44
N PRO A 687 -10.05 -7.70 13.83
CA PRO A 687 -11.39 -7.28 13.41
C PRO A 687 -12.03 -8.22 12.37
N TYR A 688 -11.22 -8.96 11.61
CA TYR A 688 -11.67 -9.92 10.61
C TYR A 688 -11.89 -11.34 11.19
N HIS A 689 -11.67 -11.58 12.49
CA HIS A 689 -11.81 -12.92 13.05
C HIS A 689 -13.26 -13.43 12.93
N ALA A 690 -14.22 -12.67 13.43
CA ALA A 690 -15.63 -13.07 13.41
C ALA A 690 -16.16 -13.25 11.97
N ASN A 691 -15.82 -12.32 11.08
CA ASN A 691 -16.43 -12.28 9.74
C ASN A 691 -15.75 -13.20 8.73
N SER A 692 -14.47 -13.52 8.91
CA SER A 692 -13.69 -14.28 7.92
C SER A 692 -13.17 -15.58 8.50
N VAL A 693 -12.54 -15.54 9.68
CA VAL A 693 -11.94 -16.74 10.27
C VAL A 693 -13.03 -17.69 10.76
N THR A 694 -13.99 -17.20 11.55
CA THR A 694 -15.10 -18.01 12.06
C THR A 694 -15.97 -18.55 10.92
N PHE A 695 -16.22 -17.74 9.89
CA PHE A 695 -16.97 -18.18 8.70
C PHE A 695 -16.28 -19.35 7.99
N VAL A 696 -14.97 -19.28 7.72
CA VAL A 696 -14.21 -20.38 7.10
C VAL A 696 -14.29 -21.66 7.94
N TYR A 697 -14.18 -21.55 9.27
CA TYR A 697 -14.35 -22.70 10.15
C TYR A 697 -15.77 -23.28 10.09
N SER A 698 -16.80 -22.43 10.07
CA SER A 698 -18.20 -22.84 10.05
C SER A 698 -18.61 -23.60 8.77
N LEU A 699 -17.88 -23.42 7.67
CA LEU A 699 -18.12 -24.11 6.40
C LEU A 699 -17.58 -25.56 6.38
N SER A 700 -16.91 -26.01 7.43
CA SER A 700 -16.13 -27.27 7.42
C SER A 700 -16.63 -28.32 8.42
N LEU A 701 -17.77 -28.07 9.10
CA LEU A 701 -18.22 -28.92 10.20
C LEU A 701 -19.12 -30.07 9.71
N PRO A 702 -18.85 -31.32 10.12
CA PRO A 702 -19.60 -32.49 9.65
C PRO A 702 -20.97 -32.66 10.33
N SER A 703 -21.15 -32.07 11.52
CA SER A 703 -22.37 -32.18 12.34
C SER A 703 -22.80 -30.84 12.91
N ILE A 704 -24.12 -30.65 13.08
CA ILE A 704 -24.67 -29.46 13.75
C ILE A 704 -24.25 -29.37 15.22
N SER A 705 -24.00 -30.51 15.87
CA SER A 705 -23.52 -30.56 17.26
C SER A 705 -22.18 -29.86 17.45
N ASP A 706 -21.39 -29.74 16.39
CA ASP A 706 -20.09 -29.08 16.40
C ASP A 706 -20.22 -27.57 16.19
N CYS A 707 -21.42 -27.07 15.86
CA CYS A 707 -21.67 -25.64 15.72
C CYS A 707 -21.68 -24.95 17.10
N PRO A 708 -21.07 -23.75 17.22
CA PRO A 708 -21.10 -22.99 18.46
C PRO A 708 -22.52 -22.50 18.78
N ALA A 709 -22.82 -22.35 20.07
CA ALA A 709 -24.07 -21.71 20.51
C ALA A 709 -24.10 -20.22 20.11
N LEU A 710 -25.29 -19.71 19.79
CA LEU A 710 -25.48 -18.29 19.49
C LEU A 710 -25.42 -17.44 20.77
N PRO A 711 -24.84 -16.22 20.73
CA PRO A 711 -24.88 -15.32 21.88
C PRO A 711 -26.32 -14.89 22.18
N LYS A 712 -26.68 -14.87 23.48
CA LYS A 712 -28.02 -14.50 23.95
C LYS A 712 -28.40 -13.08 23.51
N ARG A 713 -29.64 -12.89 23.06
CA ARG A 713 -30.24 -11.58 22.75
C ARG A 713 -31.73 -11.56 23.10
N PRO A 714 -32.39 -10.39 23.16
CA PRO A 714 -33.85 -10.32 23.20
C PRO A 714 -34.48 -10.95 21.95
N LEU A 715 -35.60 -11.67 22.12
CA LEU A 715 -36.31 -12.29 21.00
C LEU A 715 -36.72 -11.25 19.96
N SER A 716 -36.63 -11.62 18.68
CA SER A 716 -37.04 -10.75 17.60
C SER A 716 -38.51 -10.33 17.73
N THR A 717 -38.83 -9.11 17.32
CA THR A 717 -40.20 -8.64 17.17
C THR A 717 -40.66 -8.60 15.71
N SER A 718 -39.75 -8.85 14.76
CA SER A 718 -39.97 -8.79 13.32
C SER A 718 -39.45 -10.02 12.57
N VAL A 719 -40.18 -10.44 11.55
CA VAL A 719 -39.80 -11.55 10.65
C VAL A 719 -38.54 -11.22 9.80
N LEU A 720 -38.21 -9.93 9.69
CA LEU A 720 -37.02 -9.44 8.97
C LEU A 720 -35.71 -9.56 9.79
N ASP A 721 -35.80 -9.88 11.08
CA ASP A 721 -34.66 -9.99 12.00
C ASP A 721 -34.67 -11.34 12.74
N LEU A 722 -35.04 -12.44 12.08
CA LEU A 722 -35.08 -13.77 12.71
C LEU A 722 -33.71 -14.46 12.70
N ARG A 723 -33.29 -14.98 13.85
CA ARG A 723 -32.22 -15.97 14.00
C ARG A 723 -32.80 -17.36 14.23
N ALA A 724 -31.94 -18.38 14.11
CA ALA A 724 -32.32 -19.77 14.40
C ALA A 724 -32.89 -19.96 15.81
N ASP A 725 -32.35 -19.26 16.83
CA ASP A 725 -32.78 -19.37 18.22
C ASP A 725 -34.04 -18.55 18.58
N ASP A 726 -34.56 -17.74 17.65
CA ASP A 726 -35.85 -17.07 17.81
C ASP A 726 -37.02 -18.03 17.54
N ILE A 727 -36.84 -19.04 16.69
CA ILE A 727 -37.89 -19.98 16.31
C ILE A 727 -38.14 -20.97 17.45
N LYS A 728 -39.37 -20.97 17.99
CA LYS A 728 -39.78 -21.89 19.06
C LYS A 728 -40.69 -23.00 18.56
N VAL A 729 -41.38 -22.79 17.45
CA VAL A 729 -42.36 -23.73 16.91
C VAL A 729 -41.96 -24.10 15.50
N ILE A 730 -41.82 -25.41 15.23
CA ILE A 730 -41.69 -25.93 13.87
C ILE A 730 -42.96 -26.68 13.47
N VAL A 731 -43.41 -26.47 12.25
CA VAL A 731 -44.61 -27.08 11.68
C VAL A 731 -44.26 -27.67 10.33
N ALA A 732 -44.83 -28.83 10.01
CA ALA A 732 -44.69 -29.46 8.70
C ALA A 732 -46.07 -29.76 8.12
N LEU A 733 -46.29 -29.35 6.87
CA LEU A 733 -47.47 -29.59 6.07
C LEU A 733 -47.00 -30.26 4.77
N GLY A 734 -47.61 -31.38 4.37
CA GLY A 734 -47.10 -32.08 3.21
C GLY A 734 -47.61 -33.49 2.97
N ASP A 735 -46.91 -34.16 2.06
CA ASP A 735 -47.05 -35.59 1.80
C ASP A 735 -45.99 -36.42 2.56
N SER A 736 -45.85 -37.70 2.22
CA SER A 736 -44.91 -38.65 2.85
C SER A 736 -43.44 -38.23 2.79
N VAL A 737 -43.04 -37.41 1.81
CA VAL A 737 -41.65 -36.93 1.69
C VAL A 737 -41.34 -35.89 2.77
N THR A 738 -42.34 -35.14 3.19
CA THR A 738 -42.19 -34.00 4.12
C THR A 738 -42.07 -34.44 5.56
N ALA A 739 -42.74 -35.54 5.92
CA ALA A 739 -42.78 -36.07 7.27
C ALA A 739 -41.37 -36.30 7.85
N GLY A 740 -40.42 -36.80 7.04
CA GLY A 740 -39.03 -37.01 7.45
C GLY A 740 -38.10 -35.80 7.28
N LEU A 741 -38.32 -34.96 6.25
CA LEU A 741 -37.41 -33.87 5.90
C LEU A 741 -37.47 -32.70 6.89
N ALA A 742 -38.67 -32.37 7.39
CA ALA A 742 -38.91 -31.13 8.11
C ALA A 742 -39.08 -31.28 9.63
N ALA A 743 -39.49 -32.44 10.15
CA ALA A 743 -40.01 -32.52 11.52
C ALA A 743 -39.66 -33.80 12.33
N ASP A 744 -38.79 -34.68 11.84
CA ASP A 744 -38.35 -35.88 12.61
C ASP A 744 -37.21 -35.53 13.60
N PRO A 745 -37.32 -35.91 14.90
CA PRO A 745 -36.39 -35.56 15.97
C PRO A 745 -35.18 -36.51 16.08
N ASP A 746 -35.19 -37.65 15.39
CA ASP A 746 -34.10 -38.62 15.35
C ASP A 746 -33.39 -38.62 13.98
N ALA A 747 -33.97 -37.94 12.97
CA ALA A 747 -33.36 -37.73 11.66
C ALA A 747 -32.51 -36.45 11.56
N GLN A 748 -31.61 -36.37 10.57
CA GLN A 748 -30.98 -35.09 10.22
C GLN A 748 -32.01 -34.22 9.49
N SER A 749 -32.76 -33.42 10.24
CA SER A 749 -33.90 -32.60 9.79
C SER A 749 -33.75 -31.13 10.19
N LEU A 750 -34.55 -30.24 9.60
CA LEU A 750 -34.62 -28.84 10.02
C LEU A 750 -34.96 -28.69 11.52
N ALA A 751 -35.83 -29.55 12.05
CA ALA A 751 -36.18 -29.54 13.47
C ALA A 751 -34.95 -29.74 14.37
N ASN A 752 -34.08 -30.68 14.02
CA ASN A 752 -32.88 -30.95 14.81
C ASN A 752 -31.82 -29.86 14.68
N TYR A 753 -31.71 -29.21 13.51
CA TYR A 753 -30.85 -28.05 13.37
C TYR A 753 -31.33 -26.86 14.21
N LEU A 754 -32.64 -26.61 14.25
CA LEU A 754 -33.21 -25.58 15.13
C LEU A 754 -33.08 -25.96 16.61
N LYS A 755 -33.29 -27.22 16.97
CA LYS A 755 -33.20 -27.72 18.36
C LYS A 755 -31.82 -27.51 18.97
N HIS A 756 -30.76 -27.56 18.15
CA HIS A 756 -29.40 -27.21 18.57
C HIS A 756 -29.28 -25.76 19.09
N TYR A 757 -30.00 -24.82 18.46
CA TYR A 757 -30.02 -23.41 18.86
C TYR A 757 -31.16 -23.08 19.85
N ARG A 758 -32.17 -23.94 19.94
CA ARG A 758 -33.38 -23.77 20.75
C ARG A 758 -33.78 -25.10 21.41
N GLU A 759 -33.28 -25.37 22.61
CA GLU A 759 -33.52 -26.65 23.30
C GLU A 759 -35.01 -26.94 23.58
N ASP A 760 -35.83 -25.92 23.82
CA ASP A 760 -37.28 -26.02 24.07
C ASP A 760 -38.13 -25.92 22.79
N LEU A 761 -37.58 -26.27 21.62
CA LEU A 761 -38.31 -26.32 20.35
C LEU A 761 -39.52 -27.27 20.42
N ILE A 762 -40.67 -26.83 19.90
CA ILE A 762 -41.93 -27.58 19.90
C ILE A 762 -42.35 -27.88 18.46
N GLY A 763 -42.85 -29.09 18.20
CA GLY A 763 -43.63 -29.40 17.00
C GLY A 763 -43.10 -30.52 16.12
N ALA A 764 -41.84 -30.95 16.32
CA ALA A 764 -41.32 -32.17 15.73
C ALA A 764 -42.18 -33.38 16.14
N SER A 765 -42.40 -34.33 15.22
CA SER A 765 -43.03 -35.62 15.55
C SER A 765 -42.13 -36.41 16.51
N VAL A 766 -42.61 -37.48 17.14
CA VAL A 766 -41.81 -38.36 18.01
C VAL A 766 -42.24 -39.81 17.83
N GLY A 767 -41.29 -40.74 17.79
CA GLY A 767 -41.58 -42.17 17.62
C GLY A 767 -41.88 -42.56 16.18
N VAL A 768 -42.65 -43.64 16.00
CA VAL A 768 -42.97 -44.22 14.69
C VAL A 768 -44.49 -44.29 14.54
N ASP A 769 -45.01 -43.83 13.41
CA ASP A 769 -46.40 -44.05 12.99
C ASP A 769 -46.42 -45.12 11.89
N GLU A 770 -47.16 -46.21 12.12
CA GLU A 770 -47.20 -47.34 11.18
C GLU A 770 -48.15 -47.06 10.02
N ALA A 771 -47.68 -47.31 8.80
CA ALA A 771 -48.51 -47.18 7.61
C ALA A 771 -49.72 -48.12 7.71
N ARG A 772 -50.93 -47.55 7.62
CA ARG A 772 -52.18 -48.31 7.70
C ARG A 772 -52.46 -48.99 6.37
N TYR A 773 -52.64 -50.32 6.40
CA TYR A 773 -53.01 -51.11 5.23
C TYR A 773 -54.52 -50.98 4.92
N CYS A 774 -54.85 -50.59 3.70
CA CYS A 774 -56.21 -50.55 3.19
C CYS A 774 -56.32 -51.42 1.91
N PRO A 775 -57.13 -52.49 1.87
CA PRO A 775 -57.15 -53.44 0.76
C PRO A 775 -57.43 -52.86 -0.64
N ALA A 776 -58.17 -51.75 -0.72
CA ALA A 776 -58.55 -51.13 -1.98
C ALA A 776 -57.46 -50.22 -2.58
N THR A 777 -56.62 -49.63 -1.74
CA THR A 777 -55.65 -48.58 -2.11
C THR A 777 -54.22 -48.91 -1.65
N PHE A 778 -54.01 -50.11 -1.10
CA PHE A 778 -52.81 -50.56 -0.40
C PHE A 778 -52.51 -49.78 0.89
N PHE A 779 -52.56 -48.44 0.86
CA PHE A 779 -52.47 -47.56 2.03
C PHE A 779 -53.80 -46.86 2.32
N CYS A 780 -54.11 -46.64 3.60
CA CYS A 780 -55.27 -45.86 3.98
C CYS A 780 -55.00 -44.37 3.79
N LEU A 781 -55.75 -43.75 2.88
CA LEU A 781 -55.60 -42.34 2.49
C LEU A 781 -56.49 -41.38 3.30
N ASP A 782 -57.33 -41.92 4.20
CA ASP A 782 -58.16 -41.08 5.07
C ASP A 782 -57.29 -40.33 6.08
N PRO A 783 -57.52 -39.02 6.30
CA PRO A 783 -56.73 -38.22 7.22
C PRO A 783 -56.85 -38.78 8.64
N LEU A 784 -55.71 -39.15 9.22
CA LEU A 784 -55.58 -39.55 10.62
C LEU A 784 -54.39 -38.82 11.22
N HIS A 785 -54.60 -38.25 12.40
CA HIS A 785 -53.54 -37.64 13.18
C HIS A 785 -53.47 -38.33 14.53
N HIS A 786 -52.27 -38.62 15.00
CA HIS A 786 -51.93 -39.13 16.31
C HIS A 786 -51.22 -38.03 17.11
N PRO A 787 -51.93 -37.13 17.83
CA PRO A 787 -51.31 -35.97 18.47
C PRO A 787 -50.15 -36.25 19.43
N SER A 788 -50.11 -37.46 20.01
CA SER A 788 -49.02 -37.92 20.88
C SER A 788 -47.73 -38.31 20.14
N VAL A 789 -47.81 -38.48 18.82
CA VAL A 789 -46.71 -38.87 17.91
C VAL A 789 -46.45 -37.71 16.93
N ASP A 790 -47.47 -37.20 16.27
CA ASP A 790 -47.36 -36.20 15.20
C ASP A 790 -46.96 -34.80 15.68
N HIS A 791 -47.39 -34.43 16.90
CA HIS A 791 -47.27 -33.05 17.40
C HIS A 791 -47.77 -32.00 16.39
N LEU A 792 -46.87 -31.26 15.71
CA LEU A 792 -47.21 -30.27 14.68
C LEU A 792 -46.74 -30.67 13.28
N ASN A 793 -46.29 -31.90 13.11
CA ASN A 793 -46.11 -32.53 11.82
C ASN A 793 -47.46 -33.03 11.32
N ALA A 794 -48.11 -32.26 10.47
CA ALA A 794 -49.41 -32.61 9.90
C ALA A 794 -49.29 -33.26 8.51
N ALA A 795 -48.07 -33.49 8.03
CA ALA A 795 -47.85 -34.15 6.75
C ALA A 795 -48.40 -35.57 6.78
N GLN A 796 -49.03 -36.01 5.69
CA GLN A 796 -49.73 -37.29 5.61
C GLN A 796 -49.31 -38.08 4.39
N THR A 797 -49.03 -39.37 4.58
CA THR A 797 -48.74 -40.29 3.49
C THR A 797 -49.91 -40.35 2.50
N GLY A 798 -49.59 -40.28 1.21
CA GLY A 798 -50.59 -40.29 0.14
C GLY A 798 -51.41 -39.01 -0.03
N ALA A 799 -51.18 -37.97 0.79
CA ALA A 799 -51.87 -36.70 0.64
C ALA A 799 -51.49 -36.00 -0.66
N THR A 800 -52.49 -35.52 -1.39
CA THR A 800 -52.36 -34.50 -2.43
C THR A 800 -52.72 -33.13 -1.85
N THR A 801 -52.63 -32.07 -2.65
CA THR A 801 -53.06 -30.72 -2.22
C THR A 801 -54.52 -30.65 -1.73
N ALA A 802 -55.38 -31.58 -2.16
CA ALA A 802 -56.75 -31.72 -1.65
C ALA A 802 -56.83 -32.06 -0.15
N GLY A 803 -55.77 -32.64 0.43
CA GLY A 803 -55.68 -32.96 1.86
C GLY A 803 -55.18 -31.81 2.75
N LEU A 804 -54.66 -30.72 2.16
CA LEU A 804 -54.14 -29.58 2.92
C LEU A 804 -55.16 -28.92 3.87
N PRO A 805 -56.47 -28.81 3.55
CA PRO A 805 -57.44 -28.23 4.47
C PRO A 805 -57.45 -28.93 5.84
N ASP A 806 -57.35 -30.25 5.88
CA ASP A 806 -57.34 -31.02 7.12
C ASP A 806 -56.04 -30.83 7.90
N GLN A 807 -54.90 -30.81 7.21
CA GLN A 807 -53.60 -30.54 7.82
C GLN A 807 -53.53 -29.12 8.43
N VAL A 808 -54.02 -28.11 7.70
CA VAL A 808 -54.11 -26.72 8.19
C VAL A 808 -55.03 -26.64 9.40
N ASN A 809 -56.18 -27.30 9.37
CA ASN A 809 -57.10 -27.35 10.50
C ASN A 809 -56.50 -28.04 11.73
N TYR A 810 -55.70 -29.08 11.52
CA TYR A 810 -54.99 -29.77 12.59
C TYR A 810 -54.01 -28.84 13.30
N VAL A 811 -53.11 -28.17 12.55
CA VAL A 811 -52.08 -27.31 13.18
C VAL A 811 -52.67 -26.07 13.83
N LEU A 812 -53.73 -25.48 13.26
CA LEU A 812 -54.40 -24.30 13.81
C LEU A 812 -55.03 -24.54 15.20
N LYS A 813 -55.30 -25.79 15.60
CA LYS A 813 -55.70 -26.13 16.98
C LYS A 813 -54.62 -25.78 18.01
N TYR A 814 -53.36 -25.69 17.57
CA TYR A 814 -52.19 -25.48 18.43
C TYR A 814 -51.53 -24.12 18.22
N ILE A 815 -51.49 -23.61 16.99
CA ILE A 815 -50.81 -22.35 16.64
C ILE A 815 -51.78 -21.21 16.26
N GLY A 816 -53.08 -21.50 16.23
CA GLY A 816 -54.12 -20.56 15.82
C GLY A 816 -54.57 -19.60 16.93
N PRO A 817 -55.65 -18.84 16.70
CA PRO A 817 -56.13 -17.86 17.66
C PRO A 817 -56.57 -18.54 18.96
N ARG A 818 -56.24 -17.93 20.11
CA ARG A 818 -56.58 -18.41 21.47
C ARG A 818 -55.81 -19.66 21.94
N THR A 819 -54.66 -19.97 21.32
CA THR A 819 -53.75 -21.02 21.80
C THR A 819 -52.55 -20.43 22.55
N ARG A 820 -51.76 -21.28 23.23
CA ARG A 820 -50.56 -20.85 23.95
C ARG A 820 -49.39 -20.46 23.04
N LEU A 821 -49.38 -20.93 21.79
CA LEU A 821 -48.27 -20.73 20.85
C LEU A 821 -48.48 -19.54 19.90
N ILE A 822 -49.60 -18.82 20.01
CA ILE A 822 -49.96 -17.74 19.08
C ILE A 822 -48.88 -16.64 18.97
N ASN A 823 -48.22 -16.30 20.08
CA ASN A 823 -47.22 -15.22 20.12
C ASN A 823 -45.78 -15.70 19.89
N GLU A 824 -45.55 -17.00 19.76
CA GLU A 824 -44.20 -17.57 19.57
C GLU A 824 -43.79 -17.52 18.09
N TRP A 825 -42.51 -17.40 17.76
CA TRP A 825 -42.08 -17.48 16.35
C TRP A 825 -42.18 -18.91 15.82
N LYS A 826 -42.79 -19.04 14.64
CA LYS A 826 -43.10 -20.30 13.97
C LYS A 826 -42.33 -20.40 12.66
N MET A 827 -41.72 -21.55 12.39
CA MET A 827 -41.26 -21.94 11.07
C MET A 827 -42.21 -23.00 10.52
N ILE A 828 -42.94 -22.67 9.46
CA ILE A 828 -43.93 -23.55 8.85
C ILE A 828 -43.40 -24.01 7.51
N ASN A 829 -43.07 -25.29 7.39
CA ASN A 829 -42.58 -25.90 6.17
C ASN A 829 -43.73 -26.54 5.41
N LEU A 830 -43.97 -26.10 4.18
CA LEU A 830 -44.93 -26.71 3.25
C LEU A 830 -44.14 -27.37 2.12
N TYR A 831 -44.22 -28.69 2.05
CA TYR A 831 -43.65 -29.45 0.94
C TYR A 831 -44.66 -30.52 0.51
N ILE A 832 -45.24 -30.33 -0.66
CA ILE A 832 -46.31 -31.21 -1.16
C ILE A 832 -46.36 -31.16 -2.67
N GLY A 833 -46.68 -32.29 -3.28
CA GLY A 833 -46.91 -32.37 -4.71
C GLY A 833 -46.33 -33.62 -5.36
N TYR A 834 -45.60 -34.46 -4.61
CA TYR A 834 -45.14 -35.74 -5.14
C TYR A 834 -46.33 -36.59 -5.55
N ASN A 835 -47.36 -36.67 -4.71
CA ASN A 835 -48.58 -37.43 -5.00
C ASN A 835 -49.47 -36.74 -6.03
N ASP A 836 -49.50 -35.39 -6.06
CA ASP A 836 -50.26 -34.65 -7.06
C ASP A 836 -49.72 -34.91 -8.47
N ILE A 837 -48.40 -34.89 -8.62
CA ILE A 837 -47.73 -35.23 -9.87
C ILE A 837 -47.82 -36.74 -10.11
N SER A 838 -47.60 -37.60 -9.12
CA SER A 838 -47.69 -39.05 -9.32
C SER A 838 -49.07 -39.51 -9.77
N SER A 839 -50.10 -38.67 -9.56
CA SER A 839 -51.48 -38.89 -9.98
C SER A 839 -51.91 -38.05 -11.20
N PHE A 840 -51.01 -37.30 -11.87
CA PHE A 840 -51.38 -36.39 -12.98
C PHE A 840 -52.08 -37.10 -14.16
N CYS A 841 -51.88 -38.41 -14.28
CA CYS A 841 -52.46 -39.27 -15.32
C CYS A 841 -53.94 -39.60 -15.04
N LEU A 842 -54.46 -39.23 -13.85
CA LEU A 842 -55.86 -39.37 -13.47
C LEU A 842 -56.67 -38.11 -13.84
N PRO A 843 -57.95 -38.24 -14.20
CA PRO A 843 -58.81 -37.10 -14.49
C PRO A 843 -58.94 -36.16 -13.29
N GLY A 844 -58.85 -34.85 -13.52
CA GLY A 844 -59.06 -33.81 -12.50
C GLY A 844 -57.78 -33.28 -11.84
N MET A 845 -56.63 -33.92 -12.08
CA MET A 845 -55.33 -33.44 -11.62
C MET A 845 -54.74 -32.46 -12.64
N SER A 846 -54.54 -31.20 -12.25
CA SER A 846 -53.90 -30.19 -13.11
C SER A 846 -52.99 -29.26 -12.30
N PRO A 847 -51.92 -28.70 -12.92
CA PRO A 847 -51.07 -27.71 -12.27
C PRO A 847 -51.86 -26.52 -11.70
N GLU A 848 -52.90 -26.05 -12.40
CA GLU A 848 -53.73 -24.92 -11.97
C GLU A 848 -54.56 -25.25 -10.73
N HIS A 849 -55.10 -26.48 -10.65
CA HIS A 849 -55.82 -26.94 -9.46
C HIS A 849 -54.86 -26.98 -8.25
N TYR A 850 -53.67 -27.54 -8.43
CA TYR A 850 -52.60 -27.58 -7.41
C TYR A 850 -52.27 -26.17 -6.88
N GLY A 851 -51.98 -25.22 -7.77
CA GLY A 851 -51.64 -23.84 -7.37
C GLY A 851 -52.77 -23.14 -6.62
N ASN A 852 -54.04 -23.38 -7.00
CA ASN A 852 -55.19 -22.80 -6.32
C ASN A 852 -55.41 -23.38 -4.91
N GLU A 853 -55.27 -24.69 -4.74
CA GLU A 853 -55.38 -25.33 -3.42
C GLU A 853 -54.27 -24.86 -2.47
N ILE A 854 -53.03 -24.73 -2.95
CA ILE A 854 -51.92 -24.15 -2.18
C ILE A 854 -52.26 -22.73 -1.73
N TYR A 855 -52.68 -21.86 -2.66
CA TYR A 855 -53.04 -20.48 -2.34
C TYR A 855 -54.14 -20.40 -1.27
N ASN A 856 -55.23 -21.14 -1.45
CA ASN A 856 -56.39 -21.10 -0.54
C ASN A 856 -56.01 -21.52 0.89
N ASN A 857 -55.21 -22.57 1.03
CA ASN A 857 -54.81 -23.11 2.32
C ASN A 857 -53.73 -22.25 3.01
N LEU A 858 -52.75 -21.71 2.26
CA LEU A 858 -51.79 -20.75 2.79
C LEU A 858 -52.48 -19.46 3.26
N LYS A 859 -53.44 -18.95 2.48
CA LYS A 859 -54.23 -17.79 2.88
C LYS A 859 -54.97 -18.04 4.20
N ARG A 860 -55.62 -19.20 4.33
CA ARG A 860 -56.33 -19.59 5.56
C ARG A 860 -55.38 -19.66 6.76
N LEU A 861 -54.19 -20.23 6.58
CA LEU A 861 -53.17 -20.32 7.61
C LEU A 861 -52.74 -18.91 8.08
N ILE A 862 -52.41 -18.03 7.13
CA ILE A 862 -51.98 -16.64 7.37
C ILE A 862 -53.08 -15.79 8.01
N ASP A 863 -54.35 -16.05 7.70
CA ASP A 863 -55.48 -15.36 8.32
C ASP A 863 -55.69 -15.75 9.79
N ASN A 864 -55.07 -16.84 10.25
CA ASN A 864 -55.28 -17.41 11.58
C ASN A 864 -53.97 -17.60 12.37
N THR A 865 -52.85 -17.06 11.92
CA THR A 865 -51.57 -17.15 12.63
C THR A 865 -50.76 -15.87 12.50
N ASP A 866 -49.89 -15.61 13.48
CA ASP A 866 -48.96 -14.49 13.51
C ASP A 866 -47.56 -14.98 13.91
N ASN A 867 -46.54 -14.15 13.70
CA ASN A 867 -45.13 -14.47 13.96
C ASN A 867 -44.71 -15.77 13.23
N ALA A 868 -44.86 -15.80 11.91
CA ALA A 868 -44.65 -17.00 11.11
C ALA A 868 -43.70 -16.75 9.92
N PHE A 869 -42.66 -17.58 9.81
CA PHE A 869 -41.87 -17.76 8.61
C PHE A 869 -42.38 -18.99 7.88
N ILE A 870 -42.99 -18.80 6.70
CA ILE A 870 -43.58 -19.87 5.90
C ILE A 870 -42.60 -20.23 4.78
N ASN A 871 -42.03 -21.42 4.88
CA ASN A 871 -41.04 -21.96 3.97
C ASN A 871 -41.75 -22.94 3.01
N VAL A 872 -41.93 -22.55 1.76
CA VAL A 872 -42.61 -23.36 0.74
C VAL A 872 -41.57 -23.98 -0.19
N LEU A 873 -41.46 -25.31 -0.21
CA LEU A 873 -40.40 -26.00 -0.93
C LEU A 873 -40.85 -26.39 -2.35
N THR A 874 -39.97 -26.22 -3.33
CA THR A 874 -40.19 -26.70 -4.70
C THR A 874 -40.11 -28.23 -4.77
N ILE A 875 -40.84 -28.82 -5.72
CA ILE A 875 -40.84 -30.25 -6.00
C ILE A 875 -39.60 -30.62 -6.83
N GLU A 876 -38.90 -31.69 -6.44
CA GLU A 876 -37.70 -32.16 -7.15
C GLU A 876 -38.03 -32.95 -8.43
N ARG A 877 -37.08 -32.98 -9.37
CA ARG A 877 -37.12 -33.79 -10.61
C ARG A 877 -36.88 -35.28 -10.34
N TYR A 878 -37.78 -35.93 -9.60
CA TYR A 878 -37.61 -37.33 -9.19
C TYR A 878 -37.79 -38.35 -10.33
N ASP A 879 -38.18 -37.92 -11.54
CA ASP A 879 -38.29 -38.77 -12.74
C ASP A 879 -36.97 -39.46 -13.09
N GLN A 880 -35.86 -38.72 -13.05
CA GLN A 880 -34.53 -39.24 -13.36
C GLN A 880 -34.06 -40.29 -12.34
N LEU A 881 -34.43 -40.09 -11.08
CA LEU A 881 -34.11 -41.03 -10.01
C LEU A 881 -34.88 -42.33 -10.18
N LEU A 882 -36.17 -42.25 -10.52
CA LEU A 882 -37.00 -43.42 -10.82
C LEU A 882 -36.48 -44.21 -12.03
N MET A 883 -35.99 -43.53 -13.07
CA MET A 883 -35.37 -44.16 -14.22
C MET A 883 -34.11 -44.95 -13.83
N LYS A 884 -33.23 -44.37 -13.00
CA LYS A 884 -32.05 -45.08 -12.48
C LYS A 884 -32.40 -46.28 -11.63
N VAL A 885 -33.41 -46.18 -10.77
CA VAL A 885 -33.88 -47.34 -9.98
C VAL A 885 -34.38 -48.46 -10.90
N ASN A 886 -34.99 -48.14 -12.04
CA ASN A 886 -35.41 -49.16 -13.03
C ASN A 886 -34.25 -49.89 -13.71
N GLU A 887 -33.06 -49.28 -13.77
CA GLU A 887 -31.84 -49.95 -14.25
C GLU A 887 -31.34 -51.04 -13.28
N HIS A 888 -31.86 -51.05 -12.04
CA HIS A 888 -31.51 -51.99 -10.97
C HIS A 888 -32.73 -52.75 -10.42
N PRO A 889 -33.33 -53.68 -11.19
CA PRO A 889 -34.61 -54.32 -10.86
C PRO A 889 -34.62 -55.15 -9.57
N ASP A 890 -33.45 -55.61 -9.09
CA ASP A 890 -33.30 -56.38 -7.85
C ASP A 890 -33.20 -55.49 -6.59
N TYR A 891 -33.11 -54.16 -6.75
CA TYR A 891 -32.98 -53.23 -5.63
C TYR A 891 -34.28 -53.09 -4.84
N VAL A 892 -35.41 -52.98 -5.54
CA VAL A 892 -36.73 -52.83 -4.91
C VAL A 892 -37.24 -54.20 -4.47
N LYS A 893 -37.63 -54.33 -3.19
CA LYS A 893 -38.13 -55.58 -2.61
C LYS A 893 -39.37 -56.07 -3.36
N GLN A 894 -39.33 -57.32 -3.79
CA GLN A 894 -40.50 -58.02 -4.31
C GLN A 894 -41.19 -58.81 -3.20
N PHE A 895 -42.49 -58.60 -3.03
CA PHE A 895 -43.32 -59.35 -2.09
C PHE A 895 -43.86 -60.63 -2.75
N ALA A 896 -44.25 -61.63 -1.93
CA ALA A 896 -44.58 -63.00 -2.35
C ALA A 896 -45.60 -63.13 -3.50
N ASP A 897 -46.43 -62.10 -3.73
CA ASP A 897 -47.47 -62.07 -4.77
C ASP A 897 -47.09 -61.26 -6.03
N LYS A 898 -45.78 -61.00 -6.29
CA LYS A 898 -45.28 -60.09 -7.36
C LYS A 898 -45.81 -58.65 -7.26
N MET A 899 -46.28 -58.26 -6.08
CA MET A 899 -46.75 -56.92 -5.80
C MET A 899 -45.57 -55.93 -5.74
N ASN A 900 -45.61 -54.90 -6.60
CA ASN A 900 -44.65 -53.79 -6.58
C ASN A 900 -45.28 -52.60 -5.86
N ILE A 901 -44.81 -52.29 -4.64
CA ILE A 901 -45.34 -51.20 -3.81
C ILE A 901 -45.29 -49.86 -4.54
N ARG A 902 -44.28 -49.65 -5.40
CA ARG A 902 -44.14 -48.45 -6.22
C ARG A 902 -45.36 -48.14 -7.08
N ASN A 903 -46.07 -49.16 -7.54
CA ASN A 903 -47.24 -48.97 -8.41
C ASN A 903 -48.42 -48.35 -7.65
N TYR A 904 -48.43 -48.44 -6.32
CA TYR A 904 -49.43 -47.82 -5.44
C TYR A 904 -48.99 -46.43 -4.99
N GLU A 905 -47.69 -46.20 -4.83
CA GLU A 905 -47.12 -44.89 -4.47
C GLU A 905 -47.07 -43.92 -5.66
N CYS A 906 -46.91 -44.44 -6.88
CA CYS A 906 -46.90 -43.64 -8.10
C CYS A 906 -47.77 -44.23 -9.19
N VAL A 907 -49.02 -43.75 -9.24
CA VAL A 907 -50.05 -44.22 -10.18
C VAL A 907 -49.65 -43.98 -11.65
N CYS A 908 -49.05 -42.83 -11.95
CA CYS A 908 -48.51 -42.51 -13.27
C CYS A 908 -47.33 -43.41 -13.66
N CYS A 909 -46.51 -43.80 -12.69
CA CYS A 909 -45.36 -44.65 -12.95
C CYS A 909 -45.77 -46.04 -13.45
N ALA A 910 -46.86 -46.58 -12.87
CA ALA A 910 -47.45 -47.86 -13.27
C ALA A 910 -48.12 -47.83 -14.66
N ASN A 911 -48.47 -46.64 -15.17
CA ASN A 911 -49.19 -46.44 -16.43
C ASN A 911 -48.30 -45.90 -17.57
N GLY A 912 -46.98 -46.10 -17.49
CA GLY A 912 -46.02 -45.67 -18.52
C GLY A 912 -45.81 -44.15 -18.60
N GLY A 913 -46.14 -43.41 -17.54
CA GLY A 913 -46.07 -41.95 -17.48
C GLY A 913 -44.74 -41.38 -16.97
N ILE A 914 -43.75 -42.21 -16.61
CA ILE A 914 -42.51 -41.77 -15.94
C ILE A 914 -41.77 -40.69 -16.73
N GLU A 915 -41.63 -40.86 -18.05
CA GLU A 915 -40.94 -39.89 -18.93
C GLU A 915 -41.62 -38.51 -18.98
N LYS A 916 -42.90 -38.43 -18.61
CA LYS A 916 -43.68 -37.19 -18.61
C LYS A 916 -43.67 -36.47 -17.25
N ILE A 917 -43.26 -37.16 -16.17
CA ILE A 917 -43.24 -36.60 -14.81
C ILE A 917 -42.35 -35.36 -14.75
N GLY A 918 -41.17 -35.38 -15.39
CA GLY A 918 -40.23 -34.26 -15.33
C GLY A 918 -40.80 -32.94 -15.85
N ALA A 919 -41.55 -32.98 -16.96
CA ALA A 919 -42.24 -31.80 -17.50
C ALA A 919 -43.39 -31.33 -16.59
N GLN A 920 -44.05 -32.25 -15.89
CA GLN A 920 -45.10 -31.90 -14.93
C GLN A 920 -44.52 -31.23 -13.68
N VAL A 921 -43.36 -31.67 -13.17
CA VAL A 921 -42.65 -30.99 -12.06
C VAL A 921 -42.42 -29.52 -12.37
N GLU A 922 -41.97 -29.19 -13.59
CA GLU A 922 -41.76 -27.80 -14.01
C GLU A 922 -43.06 -26.98 -14.00
N LEU A 923 -44.16 -27.55 -14.51
CA LEU A 923 -45.47 -26.88 -14.54
C LEU A 923 -46.06 -26.67 -13.14
N TYR A 924 -45.92 -27.65 -12.25
CA TYR A 924 -46.41 -27.57 -10.87
C TYR A 924 -45.59 -26.57 -10.05
N ASN A 925 -44.26 -26.57 -10.19
CA ASN A 925 -43.40 -25.57 -9.55
C ASN A 925 -43.69 -24.15 -10.05
N ALA A 926 -44.01 -23.97 -11.34
CA ALA A 926 -44.44 -22.66 -11.86
C ALA A 926 -45.74 -22.18 -11.19
N GLN A 927 -46.70 -23.09 -10.98
CA GLN A 927 -47.95 -22.76 -10.26
C GLN A 927 -47.73 -22.52 -8.77
N LEU A 928 -46.75 -23.20 -8.16
CA LEU A 928 -46.31 -22.93 -6.78
C LEU A 928 -45.73 -21.51 -6.63
N GLU A 929 -44.89 -21.08 -7.57
CA GLU A 929 -44.33 -19.72 -7.60
C GLU A 929 -45.44 -18.67 -7.74
N ILE A 930 -46.41 -18.89 -8.64
CA ILE A 930 -47.59 -18.02 -8.78
C ILE A 930 -48.38 -17.96 -7.47
N ALA A 931 -48.61 -19.08 -6.79
CA ALA A 931 -49.34 -19.12 -5.52
C ALA A 931 -48.61 -18.34 -4.42
N VAL A 932 -47.29 -18.52 -4.28
CA VAL A 932 -46.47 -17.80 -3.30
C VAL A 932 -46.46 -16.30 -3.59
N ASP A 933 -46.31 -15.88 -4.85
CA ASP A 933 -46.31 -14.46 -5.22
C ASP A 933 -47.68 -13.80 -4.94
N ARG A 934 -48.78 -14.51 -5.20
CA ARG A 934 -50.13 -14.06 -4.81
C ARG A 934 -50.27 -13.88 -3.29
N ILE A 935 -49.65 -14.76 -2.49
CA ILE A 935 -49.65 -14.64 -1.03
C ILE A 935 -48.75 -13.48 -0.58
N LYS A 936 -47.59 -13.26 -1.19
CA LYS A 936 -46.73 -12.10 -0.89
C LYS A 936 -47.48 -10.79 -1.10
N GLN A 937 -48.16 -10.65 -2.25
CA GLN A 937 -49.01 -9.50 -2.53
C GLN A 937 -50.13 -9.34 -1.49
N TYR A 938 -50.69 -10.44 -1.00
CA TYR A 938 -51.70 -10.42 0.07
C TYR A 938 -51.12 -9.99 1.42
N ILE A 939 -49.90 -10.41 1.78
CA ILE A 939 -49.20 -10.00 3.02
C ILE A 939 -48.80 -8.52 2.97
N ASP A 940 -48.33 -8.04 1.82
CA ASP A 940 -47.93 -6.64 1.59
C ASP A 940 -49.10 -5.67 1.79
N GLY A 941 -50.32 -6.18 1.59
CA GLY A 941 -51.57 -5.44 1.76
C GLY A 941 -51.72 -4.29 0.77
N THR A 942 -52.79 -3.53 0.92
CA THR A 942 -53.00 -2.29 0.17
C THR A 942 -52.39 -1.08 0.91
N ILE A 943 -52.25 0.06 0.24
CA ILE A 943 -51.88 1.34 0.88
C ILE A 943 -52.83 1.68 2.05
N VAL A 944 -54.09 1.29 1.95
CA VAL A 944 -55.09 1.51 3.02
C VAL A 944 -54.79 0.63 4.24
N ASP A 945 -54.41 -0.64 4.04
CA ASP A 945 -54.04 -1.55 5.15
C ASP A 945 -52.77 -1.06 5.87
N GLN A 946 -51.83 -0.48 5.12
CA GLN A 946 -50.62 0.12 5.66
C GLN A 946 -50.94 1.36 6.53
N LEU A 947 -51.85 2.22 6.07
CA LEU A 947 -52.30 3.41 6.82
C LEU A 947 -53.12 3.06 8.08
N LEU A 948 -53.84 1.94 8.07
CA LEU A 948 -54.62 1.45 9.22
C LEU A 948 -53.78 0.62 10.21
N GLY A 949 -52.48 0.45 9.96
CA GLY A 949 -51.60 -0.34 10.84
C GLY A 949 -51.90 -1.84 10.82
N LEU A 950 -52.61 -2.34 9.80
CA LEU A 950 -52.92 -3.76 9.61
C LEU A 950 -51.78 -4.52 8.90
N ASN A 951 -50.57 -3.95 8.92
CA ASN A 951 -49.42 -4.42 8.17
C ASN A 951 -48.89 -5.76 8.74
N ARG A 952 -49.06 -6.84 7.98
CA ARG A 952 -48.59 -8.20 8.35
C ARG A 952 -47.11 -8.43 8.04
N ARG A 953 -46.46 -7.53 7.29
CA ARG A 953 -45.10 -7.68 6.76
C ARG A 953 -44.02 -7.77 7.84
N ASN A 954 -44.28 -7.24 9.03
CA ASN A 954 -43.36 -7.40 10.18
C ASN A 954 -43.57 -8.73 10.91
N LYS A 955 -44.68 -9.44 10.69
CA LYS A 955 -45.08 -10.61 11.47
C LYS A 955 -45.08 -11.90 10.68
N ILE A 956 -45.22 -11.82 9.37
CA ILE A 956 -45.34 -12.99 8.51
C ILE A 956 -44.48 -12.78 7.26
N ALA A 957 -43.68 -13.78 6.93
CA ALA A 957 -42.96 -13.87 5.66
C ALA A 957 -43.25 -15.21 5.01
N ILE A 958 -43.31 -15.22 3.69
CA ILE A 958 -43.40 -16.43 2.89
C ILE A 958 -42.26 -16.47 1.87
N VAL A 959 -41.55 -17.58 1.81
CA VAL A 959 -40.40 -17.77 0.93
C VAL A 959 -40.61 -19.04 0.11
N LEU A 960 -40.49 -18.91 -1.20
CA LEU A 960 -40.34 -20.07 -2.09
C LEU A 960 -38.87 -20.52 -2.01
N GLN A 961 -38.66 -21.70 -1.48
CA GLN A 961 -37.34 -22.24 -1.18
C GLN A 961 -37.02 -23.37 -2.15
N PRO A 962 -36.08 -23.16 -3.09
CA PRO A 962 -35.70 -24.25 -4.00
C PRO A 962 -35.09 -25.40 -3.20
N LEU A 963 -35.50 -26.63 -3.47
CA LEU A 963 -34.81 -27.84 -3.01
C LEU A 963 -33.99 -28.50 -4.13
N ASP A 964 -33.83 -27.82 -5.27
CA ASP A 964 -33.22 -28.25 -6.53
C ASP A 964 -31.86 -28.99 -6.39
N MET A 965 -31.94 -30.31 -6.20
CA MET A 965 -30.85 -31.26 -6.29
C MET A 965 -30.70 -31.75 -7.72
N ASN A 966 -29.47 -31.93 -8.17
CA ASN A 966 -29.18 -32.59 -9.44
C ASN A 966 -29.46 -34.09 -9.30
N THR A 967 -30.71 -34.51 -9.53
CA THR A 967 -31.17 -35.90 -9.44
C THR A 967 -30.38 -36.86 -10.34
N ALA A 968 -29.73 -36.35 -11.39
CA ALA A 968 -28.81 -37.12 -12.24
C ALA A 968 -27.50 -37.53 -11.53
N THR A 969 -27.18 -36.97 -10.35
CA THR A 969 -26.02 -37.39 -9.52
C THR A 969 -26.41 -38.24 -8.32
N VAL A 970 -27.71 -38.29 -7.96
CA VAL A 970 -28.21 -39.12 -6.87
C VAL A 970 -28.07 -40.61 -7.21
N PRO A 971 -27.42 -41.44 -6.37
CA PRO A 971 -27.27 -42.87 -6.63
C PRO A 971 -28.60 -43.61 -6.39
N TYR A 972 -28.83 -44.72 -7.10
CA TYR A 972 -30.08 -45.50 -6.99
C TYR A 972 -30.35 -45.96 -5.54
N ASP A 973 -29.28 -46.25 -4.79
CA ASP A 973 -29.34 -46.72 -3.41
C ASP A 973 -29.58 -45.61 -2.38
N ALA A 974 -29.85 -44.37 -2.81
CA ALA A 974 -30.27 -43.24 -1.98
C ALA A 974 -31.81 -43.08 -1.93
N THR A 975 -32.56 -44.05 -2.48
CA THR A 975 -34.02 -44.17 -2.33
C THR A 975 -34.39 -45.30 -1.38
N SER A 976 -35.67 -45.45 -1.04
CA SER A 976 -36.19 -46.57 -0.27
C SER A 976 -36.10 -47.85 -1.10
N ASN A 977 -35.51 -48.92 -0.56
CA ASN A 977 -35.54 -50.23 -1.21
C ASN A 977 -36.91 -50.93 -1.13
N LEU A 978 -37.90 -50.30 -0.50
CA LEU A 978 -39.27 -50.80 -0.42
C LEU A 978 -40.09 -50.45 -1.67
N ASP A 979 -39.94 -49.21 -2.15
CA ASP A 979 -40.75 -48.63 -3.23
C ASP A 979 -39.90 -47.97 -4.33
N GLY A 980 -38.62 -47.70 -4.11
CA GLY A 980 -37.75 -47.00 -5.06
C GLY A 980 -38.19 -45.57 -5.38
N PHE A 981 -39.12 -45.00 -4.61
CA PHE A 981 -39.78 -43.71 -4.82
C PHE A 981 -39.44 -42.74 -3.69
N HIS A 982 -39.56 -43.17 -2.43
CA HIS A 982 -39.28 -42.32 -1.29
C HIS A 982 -37.78 -42.12 -1.09
N PRO A 983 -37.32 -40.92 -0.68
CA PRO A 983 -35.95 -40.71 -0.24
C PRO A 983 -35.60 -41.61 0.95
N ASN A 984 -34.36 -42.08 1.03
CA ASN A 984 -33.84 -42.71 2.24
C ASN A 984 -32.95 -41.75 3.04
N LEU A 985 -32.31 -42.26 4.11
CA LEU A 985 -31.48 -41.47 5.01
C LEU A 985 -30.35 -40.68 4.31
N LYS A 986 -29.76 -41.21 3.22
CA LYS A 986 -28.69 -40.51 2.49
C LYS A 986 -29.24 -39.25 1.79
N THR A 987 -30.38 -39.38 1.12
CA THR A 987 -31.05 -38.26 0.44
C THR A 987 -31.62 -37.26 1.43
N TYR A 988 -32.26 -37.73 2.51
CA TYR A 988 -32.74 -36.83 3.56
C TYR A 988 -31.62 -36.02 4.20
N ARG A 989 -30.47 -36.64 4.46
CA ARG A 989 -29.28 -35.95 5.01
C ARG A 989 -28.79 -34.82 4.10
N PHE A 990 -28.67 -35.07 2.80
CA PHE A 990 -28.22 -34.04 1.87
C PHE A 990 -29.27 -32.93 1.71
N ALA A 991 -30.53 -33.31 1.48
CA ALA A 991 -31.63 -32.38 1.30
C ALA A 991 -31.86 -31.47 2.51
N SER A 992 -31.75 -32.00 3.74
CA SER A 992 -31.93 -31.19 4.96
C SER A 992 -30.78 -30.21 5.17
N ARG A 993 -29.52 -30.59 4.90
CA ARG A 993 -28.36 -29.68 4.97
C ARG A 993 -28.44 -28.58 3.92
N LEU A 994 -28.83 -28.94 2.71
CA LEU A 994 -29.08 -27.98 1.64
C LEU A 994 -30.14 -26.98 2.05
N LEU A 995 -31.30 -27.48 2.49
CA LEU A 995 -32.42 -26.66 2.97
C LEU A 995 -32.04 -25.76 4.15
N TRP A 996 -31.27 -26.28 5.11
CA TRP A 996 -30.78 -25.52 6.26
C TRP A 996 -29.90 -24.35 5.85
N ARG A 997 -28.89 -24.60 4.99
CA ARG A 997 -28.00 -23.56 4.47
C ARG A 997 -28.79 -22.52 3.68
N GLN A 998 -29.72 -22.98 2.86
CA GLN A 998 -30.56 -22.13 2.03
C GLN A 998 -31.32 -21.07 2.83
N LEU A 999 -31.76 -21.35 4.07
CA LEU A 999 -32.48 -20.40 4.92
C LEU A 999 -31.72 -19.09 5.15
N PHE A 1000 -30.39 -19.12 5.11
CA PHE A 1000 -29.53 -17.96 5.40
C PHE A 1000 -29.03 -17.25 4.14
N LEU A 1001 -29.34 -17.77 2.95
CA LEU A 1001 -28.94 -17.19 1.66
C LEU A 1001 -30.02 -16.26 1.11
N LYS A 1002 -29.58 -15.12 0.55
CA LYS A 1002 -30.46 -14.16 -0.15
C LYS A 1002 -31.05 -14.79 -1.41
N LYS A 1003 -32.14 -14.24 -1.94
CA LYS A 1003 -32.79 -14.75 -3.17
C LYS A 1003 -31.83 -14.95 -4.35
N SER A 1004 -30.87 -14.04 -4.57
CA SER A 1004 -29.86 -14.14 -5.64
C SER A 1004 -28.84 -15.27 -5.45
N ASP A 1005 -28.66 -15.70 -4.20
CA ASP A 1005 -27.58 -16.59 -3.78
C ASP A 1005 -28.11 -18.00 -3.45
N LYS A 1006 -29.43 -18.22 -3.57
CA LYS A 1006 -30.04 -19.54 -3.37
C LYS A 1006 -29.41 -20.55 -4.34
N LEU A 1007 -28.97 -21.66 -3.77
CA LEU A 1007 -28.38 -22.79 -4.45
C LEU A 1007 -29.43 -23.48 -5.33
N ARG A 1008 -29.03 -23.82 -6.56
CA ARG A 1008 -29.81 -24.53 -7.57
C ARG A 1008 -28.98 -25.65 -8.18
N ASN A 1009 -29.63 -26.70 -8.64
CA ASN A 1009 -29.02 -27.88 -9.28
C ASN A 1009 -27.78 -28.41 -8.55
N GLN A 1010 -27.89 -28.68 -7.24
CA GLN A 1010 -26.74 -29.10 -6.42
C GLN A 1010 -26.44 -30.59 -6.60
N ASP A 1011 -25.18 -30.93 -6.91
CA ASP A 1011 -24.74 -32.32 -7.00
C ASP A 1011 -24.84 -33.03 -5.65
N PHE A 1012 -25.25 -34.29 -5.68
CA PHE A 1012 -25.49 -35.10 -4.49
C PHE A 1012 -24.20 -35.37 -3.71
N ASP A 1013 -24.18 -34.92 -2.45
CA ASP A 1013 -23.09 -35.19 -1.50
C ASP A 1013 -23.68 -35.51 -0.12
N SER A 1014 -23.76 -36.80 0.23
CA SER A 1014 -24.25 -37.23 1.55
C SER A 1014 -23.36 -36.77 2.71
N ASP A 1015 -22.14 -36.32 2.45
CA ASP A 1015 -21.16 -35.88 3.44
C ASP A 1015 -20.92 -34.36 3.42
N ALA A 1016 -21.76 -33.61 2.68
CA ALA A 1016 -21.70 -32.15 2.64
C ALA A 1016 -21.68 -31.54 4.05
N PRO A 1017 -20.86 -30.49 4.31
CA PRO A 1017 -20.78 -29.88 5.63
C PRO A 1017 -22.09 -29.21 6.05
N VAL A 1018 -22.32 -29.14 7.36
CA VAL A 1018 -23.47 -28.44 7.95
C VAL A 1018 -23.14 -26.96 8.08
N TYR A 1019 -24.06 -26.08 7.68
CA TYR A 1019 -23.93 -24.64 7.88
C TYR A 1019 -24.16 -24.25 9.36
N CYS A 1020 -23.23 -23.54 9.99
CA CYS A 1020 -23.40 -23.03 11.35
C CYS A 1020 -23.70 -21.52 11.33
N PRO A 1021 -24.96 -21.08 11.54
CA PRO A 1021 -25.27 -19.66 11.65
C PRO A 1021 -24.51 -18.97 12.79
N THR A 1022 -24.13 -17.72 12.53
CA THR A 1022 -23.46 -16.80 13.44
C THR A 1022 -24.44 -15.79 14.04
N ALA A 1023 -23.96 -14.92 14.93
CA ALA A 1023 -24.78 -13.88 15.55
C ALA A 1023 -25.36 -12.87 14.54
N ASP A 1024 -24.71 -12.70 13.39
CA ASP A 1024 -25.10 -11.74 12.35
C ASP A 1024 -25.98 -12.38 11.27
N ASP A 1025 -26.06 -13.71 11.22
CA ASP A 1025 -26.92 -14.41 10.27
C ASP A 1025 -28.39 -14.21 10.60
N ARG A 1026 -29.20 -14.04 9.54
CA ARG A 1026 -30.66 -13.97 9.60
C ARG A 1026 -31.28 -14.96 8.65
N ILE A 1027 -32.38 -15.58 9.09
CA ILE A 1027 -33.27 -16.33 8.21
C ILE A 1027 -33.83 -15.32 7.19
N GLN A 1028 -33.50 -15.52 5.92
CA GLN A 1028 -33.79 -14.57 4.85
C GLN A 1028 -35.26 -14.67 4.45
N SER A 1029 -36.00 -13.57 4.66
CA SER A 1029 -37.43 -13.44 4.36
C SER A 1029 -37.74 -12.80 3.00
N GLU A 1030 -36.72 -12.32 2.26
CA GLU A 1030 -36.86 -11.68 0.93
C GLU A 1030 -35.84 -12.17 -0.10
#